data_AF-A0A7C1DA32-F1
#
_entry.id   AF-A0A7C1DA32-F1
#
_cell.length_a   1.000
_cell.length_b   1.000
_cell.length_c   1.000
_cell.angle_alpha   90.00
_cell.angle_beta   90.00
_cell.angle_gamma   90.00
#
_symmetry.space_group_name_H-M   'P 1'
#
loop_
_entity.id
_entity.type
_entity.pdbx_description
1 polymer ?
#
loop_
_entity_poly.entity_id
_entity_poly.type
_entity_poly.pdbx_seq_one_letter_code
_entity_poly.pdbx_strand_id
1 'polypeptide(L)'
;MKNPVKFYTLLLIMFVFASCAPRVVLKTPDTAASVRAIHVSEEEFGYFSGLAKNGKTSEERAKGAFWSGQYYYNKKDYESALKYFSHNQRYYADMSWGVLSALRAADIALEQKDYEAAAPLVKFLLEKRHQFPDTAKPAEDRMKRFIALIPPGELTAFYEKKLHPVIDENILYTRCTRLYAENNFTDFLILAQSFLIQYRDSPYYEEISAKFKSASKYKPVDNRMIGVILPLTGPSMEIGTSIKNGIELALSEYNAEASESERITLAYIDEALEDKLEHLVIQAIEERNVIAFLGPVFSKTVRVVLPVMERYNTALFSPTAAQPELAGISPYFFRNCGTAKGQAYALARYIIKETGYRRLGAIYPQNTFGDTLTGFFTSKFTSLGGTIVKQASFNPAKTDFREEIVSLGGIDTMLVKDKRSSEALELNAKMEDAGKSIIDSVYTYLNLPPDSPTPVPASERLPRTNLAILRLSAFGENIKKYDIDNEMTRRLSFRLARANMLNVQRQAVSDKQMADVGIEPEDLDRDLALHIARRMDCGILVYGGIIESKSDTIYANFMPEEHVDSSGVTKVSYGFTDEDYFDYTIRLFVMSVADENVIGELTIPYRKVKEPAMNPLDIEALYIPAPDNKIILIKDQLKFYDFDLPVFGSSALSSGYILSFLENVEGIVYPADFFPGSDNEATVSFISAFRDKYARAPDMLSANSYDAMSLVTRIIRTGVDSRENFKNLLKGSRNYSGASGMFSFDADGDSIRDYYIMRIERPGPKLLKEVREN
;
A
#
# COMPACT_ATOMS: atom_id res chain seq x y z
N MET A 1 -20.22 67.27 -0.12
CA MET A 1 -20.86 68.38 0.63
C MET A 1 -19.77 69.14 1.37
N LYS A 2 -19.69 70.46 1.10
CA LYS A 2 -19.23 71.62 1.91
C LYS A 2 -17.89 71.45 2.70
N ASN A 3 -16.83 72.23 2.49
CA ASN A 3 -16.77 73.67 2.24
C ASN A 3 -15.43 74.10 1.56
N PRO A 4 -15.42 75.10 0.65
CA PRO A 4 -14.26 75.48 -0.16
C PRO A 4 -13.79 76.92 0.10
N VAL A 5 -12.54 77.14 0.55
CA VAL A 5 -11.85 78.44 0.41
C VAL A 5 -10.35 78.19 0.33
N LYS A 6 -9.79 78.32 -0.88
CA LYS A 6 -8.41 78.68 -1.29
C LYS A 6 -8.09 78.04 -2.64
N PHE A 7 -8.80 78.47 -3.68
CA PHE A 7 -8.49 78.08 -5.06
C PHE A 7 -8.38 79.27 -6.03
N TYR A 8 -8.47 80.52 -5.56
CA TYR A 8 -8.40 81.69 -6.45
C TYR A 8 -7.62 82.83 -5.81
N THR A 9 -6.31 82.63 -5.66
CA THR A 9 -5.34 83.74 -5.53
C THR A 9 -3.92 83.29 -5.89
N LEU A 10 -3.75 82.56 -7.01
CA LEU A 10 -2.45 82.47 -7.70
C LEU A 10 -2.59 81.96 -9.14
N LEU A 11 -3.67 82.38 -9.83
CA LEU A 11 -3.93 82.01 -11.23
C LEU A 11 -3.94 83.20 -12.19
N LEU A 12 -3.34 84.33 -11.79
CA LEU A 12 -3.13 85.46 -12.68
C LEU A 12 -1.71 85.99 -12.47
N ILE A 13 -0.91 85.95 -13.54
CA ILE A 13 0.53 86.25 -13.70
C ILE A 13 1.39 84.98 -13.76
N MET A 14 1.47 84.42 -14.98
CA MET A 14 2.66 83.79 -15.61
C MET A 14 2.24 82.84 -16.75
N PHE A 15 1.32 83.31 -17.62
CA PHE A 15 1.29 82.85 -19.01
C PHE A 15 1.52 84.08 -19.88
N VAL A 16 2.78 84.44 -20.11
CA VAL A 16 3.30 85.19 -21.27
C VAL A 16 4.85 85.10 -21.22
N PHE A 17 5.42 84.40 -22.21
CA PHE A 17 6.84 84.29 -22.64
C PHE A 17 7.95 83.94 -21.62
N ALA A 18 8.56 82.74 -21.78
CA ALA A 18 10.03 82.59 -21.87
C ALA A 18 10.45 81.15 -22.23
N SER A 19 11.02 81.02 -23.44
CA SER A 19 12.17 80.19 -23.85
C SER A 19 12.48 78.82 -23.19
N CYS A 20 12.82 77.86 -24.07
CA CYS A 20 13.72 76.72 -23.82
C CYS A 20 15.08 77.13 -23.22
N ALA A 21 15.13 77.50 -21.94
CA ALA A 21 16.37 77.59 -21.18
C ALA A 21 16.53 76.30 -20.35
N PRO A 22 17.65 75.56 -20.49
CA PRO A 22 17.92 74.42 -19.61
C PRO A 22 17.96 74.91 -18.16
N ARG A 23 17.26 74.22 -17.25
CA ARG A 23 17.37 74.47 -15.81
C ARG A 23 18.85 74.43 -15.43
N VAL A 24 19.39 75.53 -14.90
CA VAL A 24 20.76 75.61 -14.40
C VAL A 24 20.92 74.56 -13.30
N VAL A 25 21.66 73.49 -13.58
CA VAL A 25 22.00 72.48 -12.58
C VAL A 25 23.05 73.08 -11.67
N LEU A 26 22.68 73.41 -10.44
CA LEU A 26 23.60 73.92 -9.43
C LEU A 26 24.74 72.92 -9.23
N LYS A 27 25.98 73.34 -9.47
CA LYS A 27 27.18 72.49 -9.37
C LYS A 27 27.62 72.33 -7.91
N THR A 28 26.83 71.59 -7.14
CA THR A 28 27.04 71.27 -5.71
C THR A 28 27.58 69.85 -5.52
N PRO A 29 28.12 69.50 -4.34
CA PRO A 29 28.50 68.13 -4.01
C PRO A 29 27.36 67.12 -4.25
N ASP A 30 26.13 67.46 -3.87
CA ASP A 30 24.96 66.58 -4.06
C ASP A 30 24.70 66.27 -5.54
N THR A 31 24.82 67.29 -6.40
CA THR A 31 24.68 67.07 -7.84
C THR A 31 25.81 66.19 -8.36
N ALA A 32 27.04 66.41 -7.93
CA ALA A 32 28.20 65.62 -8.33
C ALA A 32 28.13 64.15 -7.87
N ALA A 33 27.52 63.89 -6.70
CA ALA A 33 27.26 62.56 -6.18
C ALA A 33 26.13 61.82 -6.92
N SER A 34 25.26 62.55 -7.64
CA SER A 34 24.10 61.97 -8.31
C SER A 34 24.49 61.06 -9.50
N VAL A 35 23.63 60.08 -9.78
CA VAL A 35 23.79 59.11 -10.88
C VAL A 35 23.42 59.72 -12.25
N ARG A 36 22.95 60.97 -12.30
CA ARG A 36 22.57 61.63 -13.56
C ARG A 36 23.81 62.00 -14.37
N ALA A 37 23.73 61.88 -15.69
CA ALA A 37 24.78 62.40 -16.58
C ALA A 37 24.83 63.93 -16.47
N ILE A 38 25.91 64.46 -15.90
CA ILE A 38 26.09 65.90 -15.75
C ILE A 38 27.05 66.37 -16.84
N HIS A 39 26.49 67.04 -17.84
CA HIS A 39 27.31 67.70 -18.85
C HIS A 39 27.97 68.97 -18.30
N VAL A 40 29.21 69.19 -18.71
CA VAL A 40 30.01 70.39 -18.45
C VAL A 40 30.34 70.95 -19.83
N SER A 41 29.87 72.16 -20.11
CA SER A 41 30.13 72.89 -21.36
C SER A 41 31.58 73.41 -21.41
N GLU A 42 32.02 73.85 -22.59
CA GLU A 42 33.35 74.45 -22.75
C GLU A 42 33.50 75.77 -21.99
N GLU A 43 32.42 76.56 -21.88
CA GLU A 43 32.40 77.79 -21.06
C GLU A 43 32.57 77.46 -19.56
N GLU A 44 31.81 76.47 -19.06
CA GLU A 44 31.94 76.01 -17.69
C GLU A 44 33.34 75.44 -17.41
N PHE A 45 33.93 74.72 -18.38
CA PHE A 45 35.29 74.20 -18.27
C PHE A 45 36.32 75.32 -18.12
N GLY A 46 36.22 76.39 -18.92
CA GLY A 46 37.09 77.56 -18.81
C GLY A 46 37.05 78.18 -17.40
N TYR A 47 35.84 78.33 -16.84
CA TYR A 47 35.64 78.79 -15.47
C TYR A 47 36.25 77.85 -14.42
N PHE A 48 35.92 76.55 -14.48
CA PHE A 48 36.39 75.57 -13.48
C PHE A 48 37.89 75.29 -13.56
N SER A 49 38.49 75.32 -14.76
CA SER A 49 39.94 75.18 -14.94
C SER A 49 40.68 76.38 -14.36
N GLY A 50 40.14 77.60 -14.53
CA GLY A 50 40.64 78.80 -13.87
C GLY A 50 40.52 78.71 -12.35
N LEU A 51 39.39 78.22 -11.83
CA LEU A 51 39.15 78.03 -10.40
C LEU A 51 40.08 76.97 -9.79
N ALA A 52 40.40 75.90 -10.53
CA ALA A 52 41.34 74.86 -10.10
C ALA A 52 42.75 75.41 -9.87
N LYS A 53 43.21 76.33 -10.74
CA LYS A 53 44.56 76.92 -10.69
C LYS A 53 44.65 78.09 -9.71
N ASN A 54 43.66 78.98 -9.73
CA ASN A 54 43.73 80.30 -9.10
C ASN A 54 42.69 80.53 -8.00
N GLY A 55 41.94 79.50 -7.60
CA GLY A 55 40.97 79.59 -6.50
C GLY A 55 41.63 80.08 -5.20
N LYS A 56 40.93 80.94 -4.45
CA LYS A 56 41.44 81.56 -3.23
C LYS A 56 41.40 80.58 -2.06
N THR A 57 40.35 79.75 -2.00
CA THR A 57 40.19 78.72 -0.97
C THR A 57 40.55 77.32 -1.50
N SER A 58 40.89 76.41 -0.59
CA SER A 58 41.10 75.00 -0.94
C SER A 58 39.82 74.35 -1.49
N GLU A 59 38.65 74.76 -1.02
CA GLU A 59 37.37 74.29 -1.51
C GLU A 59 37.09 74.73 -2.96
N GLU A 60 37.39 76.00 -3.30
CA GLU A 60 37.28 76.51 -4.66
C GLU A 60 38.20 75.74 -5.62
N ARG A 61 39.46 75.52 -5.23
CA ARG A 61 40.42 74.75 -6.04
C ARG A 61 39.98 73.31 -6.23
N ALA A 62 39.54 72.64 -5.16
CA ALA A 62 39.05 71.26 -5.23
C ALA A 62 37.79 71.13 -6.11
N LYS A 63 36.85 72.07 -5.98
CA LYS A 63 35.65 72.16 -6.83
C LYS A 63 36.02 72.36 -8.30
N GLY A 64 36.92 73.32 -8.58
CA GLY A 64 37.40 73.60 -9.93
C GLY A 64 38.05 72.39 -10.58
N ALA A 65 38.91 71.68 -9.84
CA ALA A 65 39.58 70.48 -10.32
C ALA A 65 38.58 69.33 -10.59
N PHE A 66 37.58 69.10 -9.73
CA PHE A 66 36.59 68.05 -9.94
C PHE A 66 35.79 68.28 -11.23
N TRP A 67 35.24 69.48 -11.42
CA TRP A 67 34.43 69.77 -12.62
C TRP A 67 35.27 69.85 -13.90
N SER A 68 36.54 70.24 -13.80
CA SER A 68 37.50 70.13 -14.92
C SER A 68 37.73 68.67 -15.30
N GLY A 69 37.91 67.78 -14.32
CA GLY A 69 37.99 66.33 -14.55
C GLY A 69 36.71 65.76 -15.15
N GLN A 70 35.54 66.20 -14.66
CA GLN A 70 34.24 65.78 -15.18
C GLN A 70 34.02 66.18 -16.65
N TYR A 71 34.53 67.33 -17.08
CA TYR A 71 34.51 67.74 -18.49
C TYR A 71 35.27 66.74 -19.38
N TYR A 72 36.50 66.37 -19.00
CA TYR A 72 37.30 65.39 -19.74
C TYR A 72 36.67 63.99 -19.69
N TYR A 73 36.13 63.58 -18.54
CA TYR A 73 35.37 62.34 -18.40
C TYR A 73 34.18 62.29 -19.37
N ASN A 74 33.43 63.39 -19.50
CA ASN A 74 32.30 63.48 -20.44
C ASN A 74 32.72 63.35 -21.91
N LYS A 75 33.95 63.77 -22.26
CA LYS A 75 34.54 63.59 -23.59
C LYS A 75 35.23 62.22 -23.77
N LYS A 76 35.20 61.34 -22.76
CA LYS A 76 35.92 60.07 -22.70
C LYS A 76 37.45 60.20 -22.81
N ASP A 77 37.99 61.37 -22.49
CA ASP A 77 39.43 61.58 -22.31
C ASP A 77 39.82 61.24 -20.88
N TYR A 78 39.94 59.94 -20.61
CA TYR A 78 40.16 59.42 -19.26
C TYR A 78 41.55 59.77 -18.72
N GLU A 79 42.57 59.87 -19.57
CA GLU A 79 43.92 60.23 -19.13
C GLU A 79 43.95 61.66 -18.54
N SER A 80 43.34 62.61 -19.25
CA SER A 80 43.20 63.98 -18.75
C SER A 80 42.29 64.05 -17.54
N ALA A 81 41.18 63.31 -17.51
CA ALA A 81 40.27 63.28 -16.36
C ALA A 81 40.96 62.78 -15.09
N LEU A 82 41.73 61.69 -15.18
CA LEU A 82 42.47 61.11 -14.05
C LEU A 82 43.51 62.08 -13.49
N LYS A 83 44.18 62.91 -14.31
CA LYS A 83 45.11 63.93 -13.81
C LYS A 83 44.44 64.88 -12.80
N TYR A 84 43.22 65.34 -13.10
CA TYR A 84 42.45 66.18 -12.18
C TYR A 84 41.91 65.40 -10.97
N PHE A 85 41.36 64.20 -11.19
CA PHE A 85 40.76 63.43 -10.10
C PHE A 85 41.81 62.91 -9.10
N SER A 86 42.94 62.38 -9.57
CA SER A 86 44.04 61.93 -8.72
C SER A 86 44.72 63.09 -7.99
N HIS A 87 44.81 64.27 -8.61
CA HIS A 87 45.26 65.48 -7.90
C HIS A 87 44.33 65.79 -6.72
N ASN A 88 43.01 65.79 -6.96
CA ASN A 88 42.04 66.05 -5.91
C ASN A 88 42.06 65.00 -4.80
N GLN A 89 42.14 63.72 -5.16
CA GLN A 89 42.25 62.64 -4.20
C GLN A 89 43.51 62.79 -3.33
N ARG A 90 44.64 63.24 -3.90
CA ARG A 90 45.91 63.38 -3.18
C ARG A 90 45.95 64.58 -2.24
N TYR A 91 45.46 65.75 -2.69
CA TYR A 91 45.63 67.01 -1.96
C TYR A 91 44.39 67.44 -1.17
N TYR A 92 43.21 66.89 -1.49
CA TYR A 92 41.94 67.26 -0.87
C TYR A 92 41.14 66.02 -0.39
N ALA A 93 41.85 64.97 0.06
CA ALA A 93 41.29 63.68 0.49
C ALA A 93 40.24 63.79 1.62
N ASP A 94 40.35 64.81 2.47
CA ASP A 94 39.47 65.08 3.61
C ASP A 94 38.37 66.11 3.28
N MET A 95 38.09 66.32 1.99
CA MET A 95 37.01 67.21 1.50
C MET A 95 36.05 66.45 0.59
N SER A 96 34.79 66.88 0.53
CA SER A 96 33.75 66.25 -0.30
C SER A 96 34.18 66.13 -1.76
N TRP A 97 34.84 67.15 -2.32
CA TRP A 97 35.34 67.14 -3.71
C TRP A 97 36.47 66.13 -3.96
N GLY A 98 37.29 65.81 -2.96
CA GLY A 98 38.31 64.76 -3.07
C GLY A 98 37.69 63.36 -3.11
N VAL A 99 36.71 63.09 -2.25
CA VAL A 99 35.96 61.82 -2.24
C VAL A 99 35.16 61.64 -3.52
N LEU A 100 34.50 62.69 -4.01
CA LEU A 100 33.80 62.68 -5.30
C LEU A 100 34.75 62.43 -6.48
N SER A 101 35.97 62.96 -6.43
CA SER A 101 37.00 62.70 -7.44
C SER A 101 37.43 61.22 -7.42
N ALA A 102 37.59 60.62 -6.24
CA ALA A 102 37.88 59.20 -6.11
C ALA A 102 36.72 58.32 -6.64
N LEU A 103 35.46 58.72 -6.46
CA LEU A 103 34.30 58.03 -7.06
C LEU A 103 34.41 57.99 -8.58
N ARG A 104 34.77 59.11 -9.22
CA ARG A 104 34.93 59.18 -10.68
C ARG A 104 36.17 58.44 -11.17
N ALA A 105 37.28 58.52 -10.44
CA ALA A 105 38.46 57.71 -10.76
C ALA A 105 38.14 56.21 -10.71
N ALA A 106 37.35 55.76 -9.72
CA ALA A 106 36.91 54.37 -9.63
C ALA A 106 36.00 53.99 -10.80
N ASP A 107 35.06 54.87 -11.20
CA ASP A 107 34.22 54.65 -12.39
C ASP A 107 35.07 54.45 -13.66
N ILE A 108 36.11 55.27 -13.85
CA ILE A 108 37.05 55.14 -14.98
C ILE A 108 37.79 53.80 -14.95
N ALA A 109 38.39 53.45 -13.80
CA ALA A 109 39.13 52.19 -13.66
C ALA A 109 38.24 50.97 -13.93
N LEU A 110 37.00 50.98 -13.43
CA LEU A 110 36.01 49.93 -13.69
C LEU A 110 35.57 49.88 -15.16
N GLU A 111 35.42 51.02 -15.84
CA GLU A 111 35.11 51.08 -17.28
C GLU A 111 36.24 50.53 -18.14
N GLN A 112 37.49 50.76 -17.73
CA GLN A 112 38.69 50.25 -18.39
C GLN A 112 39.01 48.78 -18.03
N LYS A 113 38.25 48.18 -17.12
CA LYS A 113 38.50 46.85 -16.54
C LYS A 113 39.86 46.73 -15.84
N ASP A 114 40.38 47.84 -15.32
CA ASP A 114 41.60 47.87 -14.52
C ASP A 114 41.25 47.70 -13.04
N TYR A 115 41.13 46.44 -12.62
CA TYR A 115 40.72 46.09 -11.26
C TYR A 115 41.80 46.38 -10.22
N GLU A 116 43.08 46.33 -10.59
CA GLU A 116 44.20 46.68 -9.71
C GLU A 116 44.20 48.17 -9.38
N ALA A 117 43.89 49.03 -10.36
CA ALA A 117 43.72 50.46 -10.12
C ALA A 117 42.42 50.78 -9.37
N ALA A 118 41.33 50.03 -9.62
CA ALA A 118 40.04 50.25 -8.95
C ALA A 118 40.06 49.86 -7.45
N ALA A 119 40.75 48.78 -7.08
CA ALA A 119 40.80 48.26 -5.71
C ALA A 119 41.18 49.30 -4.63
N PRO A 120 42.30 50.05 -4.74
CA PRO A 120 42.67 51.05 -3.74
C PRO A 120 41.69 52.24 -3.70
N LEU A 121 41.03 52.57 -4.82
CA LEU A 121 40.03 53.64 -4.88
C LEU A 121 38.75 53.23 -4.14
N VAL A 122 38.25 52.02 -4.38
CA VAL A 122 37.07 51.47 -3.69
C VAL A 122 37.34 51.36 -2.19
N LYS A 123 38.52 50.89 -1.79
CA LYS A 123 38.96 50.88 -0.39
C LYS A 123 38.88 52.26 0.24
N PHE A 124 39.50 53.25 -0.39
CA PHE A 124 39.51 54.64 0.10
C PHE A 124 38.08 55.19 0.30
N LEU A 125 37.19 54.96 -0.67
CA LEU A 125 35.80 55.39 -0.60
C LEU A 125 35.05 54.77 0.58
N LEU A 126 35.28 53.49 0.84
CA LEU A 126 34.68 52.81 2.00
C LEU A 126 35.24 53.34 3.30
N GLU A 127 36.54 53.61 3.43
CA GLU A 127 37.14 54.19 4.64
C GLU A 127 36.55 55.58 4.96
N LYS A 128 36.21 56.37 3.93
CA LYS A 128 35.65 57.73 4.06
C LYS A 128 34.13 57.78 4.25
N ARG A 129 33.41 56.67 4.10
CA ARG A 129 31.93 56.64 4.09
C ARG A 129 31.26 57.23 5.33
N HIS A 130 31.88 57.11 6.50
CA HIS A 130 31.34 57.65 7.77
C HIS A 130 31.61 59.14 7.93
N GLN A 131 32.68 59.65 7.31
CA GLN A 131 33.02 61.07 7.29
C GLN A 131 32.15 61.84 6.28
N PHE A 132 31.70 61.16 5.21
CA PHE A 132 30.89 61.73 4.14
C PHE A 132 29.64 60.87 3.85
N PRO A 133 28.59 60.96 4.70
CA PRO A 133 27.41 60.09 4.60
C PRO A 133 26.72 60.09 3.24
N ASP A 134 26.69 61.24 2.55
CA ASP A 134 26.07 61.38 1.22
C ASP A 134 26.78 60.55 0.14
N THR A 135 28.04 60.17 0.38
CA THR A 135 28.85 59.35 -0.53
C THR A 135 28.86 57.87 -0.15
N ALA A 136 28.27 57.49 1.00
CA ALA A 136 28.29 56.11 1.48
C ALA A 136 27.58 55.15 0.52
N LYS A 137 26.40 55.52 0.03
CA LYS A 137 25.66 54.71 -0.94
C LYS A 137 26.37 54.61 -2.31
N PRO A 138 26.83 55.73 -2.91
CA PRO A 138 27.69 55.67 -4.10
C PRO A 138 28.93 54.79 -3.93
N ALA A 139 29.62 54.84 -2.78
CA ALA A 139 30.78 54.02 -2.49
C ALA A 139 30.44 52.51 -2.45
N GLU A 140 29.34 52.16 -1.77
CA GLU A 140 28.82 50.79 -1.74
C GLU A 140 28.47 50.28 -3.15
N ASP A 141 27.84 51.13 -3.99
CA ASP A 141 27.49 50.77 -5.37
C ASP A 141 28.74 50.50 -6.22
N ARG A 142 29.82 51.28 -6.05
CA ARG A 142 31.10 51.05 -6.74
C ARG A 142 31.78 49.79 -6.25
N MET A 143 31.74 49.50 -4.95
CA MET A 143 32.24 48.24 -4.40
C MET A 143 31.48 47.05 -5.01
N LYS A 144 30.15 47.10 -5.04
CA LYS A 144 29.33 46.03 -5.64
C LYS A 144 29.63 45.86 -7.13
N ARG A 145 29.75 46.97 -7.87
CA ARG A 145 30.14 46.96 -9.29
C ARG A 145 31.55 46.40 -9.50
N PHE A 146 32.51 46.76 -8.66
CA PHE A 146 33.87 46.24 -8.69
C PHE A 146 33.88 44.73 -8.53
N ILE A 147 33.23 44.20 -7.50
CA ILE A 147 33.16 42.76 -7.23
C ILE A 147 32.45 42.02 -8.36
N ALA A 148 31.38 42.59 -8.91
CA ALA A 148 30.60 41.98 -10.00
C ALA A 148 31.36 41.92 -11.33
N LEU A 149 32.32 42.83 -11.58
CA LEU A 149 33.08 42.88 -12.82
C LEU A 149 34.35 42.01 -12.80
N ILE A 150 34.89 41.69 -11.61
CA ILE A 150 36.08 40.84 -11.49
C ILE A 150 35.77 39.43 -12.03
N PRO A 151 36.65 38.86 -12.87
CA PRO A 151 36.51 37.48 -13.33
C PRO A 151 36.48 36.48 -12.16
N PRO A 152 35.69 35.39 -12.25
CA PRO A 152 35.51 34.45 -11.14
C PRO A 152 36.80 33.81 -10.63
N GLY A 153 37.75 33.54 -11.52
CA GLY A 153 39.06 32.98 -11.17
C GLY A 153 39.97 33.97 -10.42
N GLU A 154 39.74 35.27 -10.54
CA GLU A 154 40.56 36.33 -9.93
C GLU A 154 40.02 36.80 -8.57
N LEU A 155 38.74 36.54 -8.27
CA LEU A 155 38.10 36.91 -6.99
C LEU A 155 38.86 36.37 -5.77
N THR A 156 39.45 35.17 -5.86
CA THR A 156 40.27 34.59 -4.79
C THR A 156 41.50 35.43 -4.50
N ALA A 157 42.23 35.86 -5.54
CA ALA A 157 43.42 36.68 -5.39
C ALA A 157 43.10 38.04 -4.75
N PHE A 158 41.95 38.65 -5.08
CA PHE A 158 41.51 39.89 -4.44
C PHE A 158 41.10 39.71 -2.98
N TYR A 159 40.46 38.58 -2.62
CA TYR A 159 40.14 38.26 -1.22
C TYR A 159 41.40 38.03 -0.36
N GLU A 160 42.44 37.42 -0.92
CA GLU A 160 43.71 37.17 -0.23
C GLU A 160 44.48 38.46 0.10
N LYS A 161 44.30 39.52 -0.69
CA LYS A 161 44.90 40.84 -0.44
C LYS A 161 44.36 41.56 0.80
N LYS A 162 43.24 41.10 1.38
CA LYS A 162 42.61 41.70 2.58
C LYS A 162 42.45 43.22 2.48
N LEU A 163 41.79 43.66 1.40
CA LEU A 163 41.75 45.08 1.03
C LEU A 163 41.04 45.92 2.10
N HIS A 164 39.84 45.51 2.50
CA HIS A 164 39.01 46.17 3.51
C HIS A 164 37.90 45.21 3.96
N PRO A 165 37.50 45.18 5.25
CA PRO A 165 36.55 44.19 5.78
C PRO A 165 35.23 44.08 5.01
N VAL A 166 34.65 45.21 4.61
CA VAL A 166 33.38 45.25 3.84
C VAL A 166 33.57 44.74 2.40
N ILE A 167 34.74 44.92 1.79
CA ILE A 167 35.04 44.35 0.47
C ILE A 167 35.16 42.84 0.59
N ASP A 168 35.96 42.38 1.56
CA ASP A 168 36.23 40.95 1.79
C ASP A 168 34.94 40.18 2.10
N GLU A 169 34.04 40.78 2.90
CA GLU A 169 32.70 40.26 3.18
C GLU A 169 31.88 40.07 1.90
N ASN A 170 31.80 41.10 1.05
CA ASN A 170 31.00 41.05 -0.18
C ASN A 170 31.61 40.11 -1.23
N ILE A 171 32.94 39.96 -1.27
CA ILE A 171 33.62 38.97 -2.11
C ILE A 171 33.23 37.56 -1.66
N LEU A 172 33.34 37.26 -0.36
CA LEU A 172 32.96 35.95 0.18
C LEU A 172 31.48 35.64 -0.06
N TYR A 173 30.58 36.61 0.17
CA TYR A 173 29.16 36.46 -0.12
C TYR A 173 28.91 36.11 -1.59
N THR A 174 29.55 36.84 -2.52
CA THR A 174 29.42 36.61 -3.97
C THR A 174 29.93 35.21 -4.36
N ARG A 175 31.03 34.75 -3.76
CA ARG A 175 31.54 33.40 -4.00
C ARG A 175 30.61 32.32 -3.45
N CYS A 176 30.10 32.50 -2.23
CA CYS A 176 29.17 31.56 -1.61
C CYS A 176 27.89 31.41 -2.44
N THR A 177 27.28 32.53 -2.82
CA THR A 177 26.04 32.52 -3.62
C THR A 177 26.23 31.86 -4.99
N ARG A 178 27.38 32.06 -5.61
CA ARG A 178 27.75 31.42 -6.87
C ARG A 178 27.93 29.90 -6.73
N LEU A 179 28.76 29.45 -5.79
CA LEU A 179 29.01 28.02 -5.58
C LEU A 179 27.72 27.26 -5.26
N TYR A 180 26.84 27.88 -4.47
CA TYR A 180 25.51 27.33 -4.20
C TYR A 180 24.66 27.20 -5.47
N ALA A 181 24.68 28.20 -6.37
CA ALA A 181 23.95 28.17 -7.64
C ALA A 181 24.53 27.14 -8.64
N GLU A 182 25.83 26.88 -8.57
CA GLU A 182 26.53 25.85 -9.36
C GLU A 182 26.38 24.43 -8.75
N ASN A 183 25.67 24.28 -7.62
CA ASN A 183 25.56 23.05 -6.83
C ASN A 183 26.90 22.48 -6.33
N ASN A 184 27.96 23.29 -6.28
CA ASN A 184 29.24 22.91 -5.69
C ASN A 184 29.17 23.11 -4.16
N PHE A 185 28.48 22.19 -3.49
CA PHE A 185 28.21 22.29 -2.05
C PHE A 185 29.46 22.07 -1.20
N THR A 186 30.44 21.31 -1.67
CA THR A 186 31.70 21.06 -0.95
C THR A 186 32.46 22.34 -0.69
N ASP A 187 32.75 23.10 -1.75
CA ASP A 187 33.48 24.37 -1.64
C ASP A 187 32.62 25.44 -0.97
N PHE A 188 31.31 25.42 -1.23
CA PHE A 188 30.35 26.32 -0.59
C PHE A 188 30.36 26.16 0.94
N LEU A 189 30.29 24.93 1.47
CA LEU A 189 30.26 24.69 2.91
C LEU A 189 31.50 25.22 3.63
N ILE A 190 32.69 25.04 3.03
CA ILE A 190 33.95 25.55 3.58
C ILE A 190 33.93 27.09 3.65
N LEU A 191 33.58 27.75 2.55
CA LEU A 191 33.55 29.23 2.50
C LEU A 191 32.44 29.83 3.36
N ALA A 192 31.25 29.23 3.35
CA ALA A 192 30.12 29.67 4.14
C ALA A 192 30.39 29.52 5.65
N GLN A 193 31.09 28.47 6.09
CA GLN A 193 31.51 28.34 7.48
C GLN A 193 32.44 29.50 7.88
N SER A 194 33.44 29.82 7.04
CA SER A 194 34.31 30.97 7.26
C SER A 194 33.52 32.28 7.34
N PHE A 195 32.55 32.47 6.44
CA PHE A 195 31.68 33.65 6.42
C PHE A 195 30.88 33.80 7.71
N LEU A 196 30.20 32.73 8.14
CA LEU A 196 29.35 32.72 9.34
C LEU A 196 30.13 32.91 10.65
N ILE A 197 31.41 32.53 10.68
CA ILE A 197 32.27 32.77 11.84
C ILE A 197 32.74 34.23 11.87
N GLN A 198 33.17 34.77 10.72
CA GLN A 198 33.83 36.08 10.64
C GLN A 198 32.86 37.26 10.57
N TYR A 199 31.68 37.11 9.97
CA TYR A 199 30.76 38.20 9.66
C TYR A 199 29.36 38.00 10.26
N ARG A 200 29.28 37.91 11.60
CA ARG A 200 28.02 37.66 12.32
C ARG A 200 26.98 38.77 12.19
N ASP A 201 27.42 40.01 12.07
CA ASP A 201 26.55 41.19 11.94
C ASP A 201 26.27 41.56 10.48
N SER A 202 26.62 40.68 9.53
CA SER A 202 26.42 40.91 8.10
C SER A 202 24.92 40.97 7.75
N PRO A 203 24.49 41.87 6.84
CA PRO A 203 23.14 41.82 6.29
C PRO A 203 22.85 40.54 5.50
N TYR A 204 23.88 39.80 5.08
CA TYR A 204 23.76 38.54 4.34
C TYR A 204 23.81 37.30 5.24
N TYR A 205 23.97 37.47 6.56
CA TYR A 205 24.18 36.37 7.50
C TYR A 205 23.05 35.33 7.43
N GLU A 206 21.79 35.78 7.51
CA GLU A 206 20.63 34.89 7.51
C GLU A 206 20.49 34.12 6.19
N GLU A 207 20.77 34.78 5.06
CA GLU A 207 20.74 34.12 3.75
C GLU A 207 21.79 33.01 3.66
N ILE A 208 23.04 33.31 4.03
CA ILE A 208 24.12 32.32 4.01
C ILE A 208 23.88 31.21 5.03
N SER A 209 23.35 31.53 6.22
CA SER A 209 23.00 30.56 7.25
C SER A 209 21.92 29.58 6.75
N ALA A 210 20.87 30.09 6.10
CA ALA A 210 19.82 29.26 5.50
C ALA A 210 20.39 28.35 4.39
N LYS A 211 21.21 28.90 3.49
CA LYS A 211 21.88 28.13 2.43
C LYS A 211 22.85 27.09 2.99
N PHE A 212 23.58 27.42 4.06
CA PHE A 212 24.48 26.50 4.76
C PHE A 212 23.72 25.31 5.36
N LYS A 213 22.61 25.57 6.06
CA LYS A 213 21.72 24.53 6.59
C LYS A 213 21.12 23.66 5.49
N SER A 214 20.82 24.23 4.33
CA SER A 214 20.33 23.48 3.17
C SER A 214 21.43 22.61 2.54
N ALA A 215 22.63 23.17 2.36
CA ALA A 215 23.76 22.49 1.74
C ALA A 215 24.40 21.43 2.63
N SER A 216 24.23 21.51 3.96
CA SER A 216 24.82 20.54 4.90
C SER A 216 24.35 19.11 4.67
N LYS A 217 23.18 18.93 4.02
CA LYS A 217 22.69 17.62 3.54
C LYS A 217 23.61 16.98 2.49
N TYR A 218 24.33 17.81 1.74
CA TYR A 218 25.26 17.42 0.67
C TYR A 218 26.71 17.42 1.15
N LYS A 219 26.96 17.35 2.46
CA LYS A 219 28.32 17.22 3.01
C LYS A 219 29.01 15.99 2.39
N PRO A 220 30.26 16.11 1.92
CA PRO A 220 31.01 14.99 1.37
C PRO A 220 31.11 13.82 2.35
N VAL A 221 30.94 12.60 1.84
CA VAL A 221 31.06 11.34 2.60
C VAL A 221 32.00 10.36 1.91
N ASP A 222 32.40 9.33 2.65
CA ASP A 222 33.16 8.22 2.08
C ASP A 222 32.20 7.31 1.30
N ASN A 223 32.31 7.36 -0.03
CA ASN A 223 31.49 6.52 -0.91
C ASN A 223 31.93 5.05 -0.96
N ARG A 224 32.94 4.66 -0.16
CA ARG A 224 33.49 3.30 -0.09
C ARG A 224 33.02 2.51 1.12
N MET A 225 32.25 3.13 2.02
CA MET A 225 31.77 2.48 3.23
C MET A 225 30.24 2.39 3.21
N ILE A 226 29.73 1.16 3.27
CA ILE A 226 28.28 0.88 3.33
C ILE A 226 27.97 0.18 4.64
N GLY A 227 26.95 0.64 5.35
CA GLY A 227 26.44 -0.05 6.52
C GLY A 227 25.52 -1.20 6.13
N VAL A 228 25.57 -2.32 6.85
CA VAL A 228 24.71 -3.49 6.60
C VAL A 228 24.08 -3.92 7.91
N ILE A 229 22.75 -3.81 8.02
CA ILE A 229 21.98 -4.15 9.23
C ILE A 229 21.25 -5.47 8.97
N LEU A 230 21.64 -6.54 9.65
CA LEU A 230 21.08 -7.89 9.48
C LEU A 230 21.01 -8.65 10.80
N PRO A 231 20.11 -9.64 10.98
CA PRO A 231 20.13 -10.52 12.12
C PRO A 231 21.30 -11.50 11.97
N LEU A 232 22.43 -11.16 12.59
CA LEU A 232 23.67 -11.95 12.53
C LEU A 232 23.75 -12.95 13.69
N THR A 233 22.93 -12.77 14.72
CA THR A 233 22.78 -13.71 15.84
C THR A 233 21.30 -14.01 16.14
N GLY A 234 21.06 -15.01 17.00
CA GLY A 234 19.73 -15.38 17.46
C GLY A 234 18.92 -16.25 16.48
N PRO A 235 17.60 -16.38 16.69
CA PRO A 235 16.76 -17.36 15.98
C PRO A 235 16.54 -17.04 14.49
N SER A 236 16.88 -15.83 14.04
CA SER A 236 16.71 -15.40 12.64
C SER A 236 18.02 -15.32 11.85
N MET A 237 19.10 -15.90 12.37
CA MET A 237 20.43 -15.91 11.75
C MET A 237 20.44 -16.51 10.33
N GLU A 238 19.61 -17.52 10.07
CA GLU A 238 19.53 -18.14 8.74
C GLU A 238 19.02 -17.16 7.67
N ILE A 239 18.01 -16.34 8.00
CA ILE A 239 17.49 -15.26 7.15
C ILE A 239 18.60 -14.24 6.87
N GLY A 240 19.30 -13.80 7.93
CA GLY A 240 20.42 -12.85 7.82
C GLY A 240 21.57 -13.40 6.96
N THR A 241 21.86 -14.71 7.06
CA THR A 241 22.88 -15.39 6.26
C THR A 241 22.52 -15.43 4.78
N SER A 242 21.25 -15.69 4.45
CA SER A 242 20.80 -15.68 3.05
C SER A 242 20.98 -14.30 2.40
N ILE A 243 20.56 -13.26 3.11
CA ILE A 243 20.70 -11.86 2.67
C ILE A 243 22.18 -11.47 2.54
N LYS A 244 23.00 -11.80 3.54
CA LYS A 244 24.44 -11.55 3.55
C LYS A 244 25.12 -12.17 2.33
N ASN A 245 24.74 -13.40 1.96
CA ASN A 245 25.30 -14.05 0.77
C ASN A 245 24.96 -13.33 -0.53
N GLY A 246 23.73 -12.79 -0.66
CA GLY A 246 23.35 -11.96 -1.81
C GLY A 246 24.21 -10.70 -1.92
N ILE A 247 24.36 -9.97 -0.79
CA ILE A 247 25.18 -8.75 -0.72
C ILE A 247 26.64 -9.05 -1.06
N GLU A 248 27.23 -10.09 -0.47
CA GLU A 248 28.64 -10.43 -0.65
C GLU A 248 28.96 -10.99 -2.03
N LEU A 249 28.00 -11.61 -2.73
CA LEU A 249 28.16 -11.99 -4.12
C LEU A 249 28.27 -10.75 -5.02
N ALA A 250 27.30 -9.85 -4.95
CA ALA A 250 27.31 -8.59 -5.71
C ALA A 250 28.56 -7.74 -5.43
N LEU A 251 28.94 -7.60 -4.15
CA LEU A 251 30.15 -6.87 -3.77
C LEU A 251 31.42 -7.53 -4.31
N SER A 252 31.50 -8.87 -4.30
CA SER A 252 32.68 -9.57 -4.79
C SER A 252 32.90 -9.38 -6.29
N GLU A 253 31.83 -9.35 -7.08
CA GLU A 253 31.88 -9.08 -8.51
C GLU A 253 32.34 -7.64 -8.78
N TYR A 254 31.78 -6.66 -8.05
CA TYR A 254 32.21 -5.27 -8.14
C TYR A 254 33.69 -5.08 -7.76
N ASN A 255 34.12 -5.64 -6.62
CA ASN A 255 35.49 -5.46 -6.10
C ASN A 255 36.55 -6.22 -6.92
N ALA A 256 36.15 -7.20 -7.73
CA ALA A 256 37.03 -7.89 -8.68
C ALA A 256 37.42 -7.01 -9.87
N GLU A 257 36.52 -6.10 -10.28
CA GLU A 257 36.76 -5.14 -11.36
C GLU A 257 37.35 -3.81 -10.87
N ALA A 258 37.12 -3.45 -9.60
CA ALA A 258 37.55 -2.18 -9.03
C ALA A 258 39.05 -2.14 -8.71
N SER A 259 39.67 -0.97 -8.88
CA SER A 259 41.01 -0.73 -8.35
C SER A 259 41.02 -0.78 -6.82
N GLU A 260 42.18 -1.01 -6.21
CA GLU A 260 42.29 -1.13 -4.74
C GLU A 260 41.78 0.12 -4.01
N SER A 261 41.96 1.31 -4.60
CA SER A 261 41.45 2.58 -4.08
C SER A 261 39.94 2.77 -4.25
N GLU A 262 39.25 1.95 -5.07
CA GLU A 262 37.82 2.04 -5.36
C GLU A 262 37.01 0.91 -4.71
N ARG A 263 37.68 -0.01 -4.00
CA ARG A 263 37.04 -1.13 -3.33
C ARG A 263 36.12 -0.65 -2.20
N ILE A 264 34.94 -1.25 -2.15
CA ILE A 264 33.94 -0.98 -1.13
C ILE A 264 34.13 -1.94 0.05
N THR A 265 33.97 -1.41 1.25
CA THR A 265 33.98 -2.12 2.54
C THR A 265 32.61 -2.04 3.22
N LEU A 266 32.25 -3.10 3.95
CA LEU A 266 30.97 -3.20 4.66
C LEU A 266 31.17 -3.02 6.17
N ALA A 267 30.31 -2.23 6.79
CA ALA A 267 30.17 -2.11 8.24
C ALA A 267 28.92 -2.88 8.69
N TYR A 268 29.12 -4.12 9.14
CA TYR A 268 28.05 -4.99 9.63
C TYR A 268 27.56 -4.56 11.02
N ILE A 269 26.25 -4.53 11.19
CA ILE A 269 25.53 -4.24 12.43
C ILE A 269 24.52 -5.37 12.66
N ASP A 270 24.54 -5.94 13.87
CA ASP A 270 23.64 -7.02 14.23
C ASP A 270 22.28 -6.47 14.69
N GLU A 271 21.25 -6.73 13.88
CA GLU A 271 19.86 -6.36 14.10
C GLU A 271 19.26 -7.02 15.35
N ALA A 272 19.81 -8.15 15.80
CA ALA A 272 19.36 -8.83 17.02
C ALA A 272 19.70 -8.05 18.31
N LEU A 273 20.62 -7.07 18.23
CA LEU A 273 21.03 -6.23 19.36
C LEU A 273 20.13 -4.99 19.52
N GLU A 274 18.83 -5.20 19.70
CA GLU A 274 17.79 -4.15 19.67
C GLU A 274 18.12 -2.94 20.58
N ASP A 275 18.56 -3.19 21.83
CA ASP A 275 18.88 -2.14 22.81
C ASP A 275 20.08 -1.25 22.44
N LYS A 276 20.95 -1.73 21.54
CA LYS A 276 22.17 -1.02 21.12
C LYS A 276 22.11 -0.55 19.67
N LEU A 277 21.06 -0.90 18.95
CA LEU A 277 21.00 -0.76 17.50
C LEU A 277 21.16 0.70 17.05
N GLU A 278 20.43 1.63 17.68
CA GLU A 278 20.52 3.06 17.37
C GLU A 278 21.96 3.58 17.54
N HIS A 279 22.62 3.21 18.64
CA HIS A 279 23.99 3.62 18.93
C HIS A 279 24.98 3.08 17.89
N LEU A 280 24.87 1.79 17.53
CA LEU A 280 25.75 1.18 16.52
C LEU A 280 25.57 1.80 15.14
N VAL A 281 24.34 2.15 14.77
CA VAL A 281 24.03 2.86 13.52
C VAL A 281 24.65 4.25 13.52
N ILE A 282 24.48 5.03 14.60
CA ILE A 282 25.10 6.35 14.73
C ILE A 282 26.62 6.23 14.66
N GLN A 283 27.21 5.26 15.36
CA GLN A 283 28.64 5.00 15.33
C GLN A 283 29.13 4.71 13.90
N ALA A 284 28.42 3.90 13.12
CA ALA A 284 28.77 3.64 11.73
C ALA A 284 28.68 4.89 10.84
N ILE A 285 27.72 5.79 11.10
CA ILE A 285 27.57 7.06 10.37
C ILE A 285 28.69 8.04 10.74
N GLU A 286 28.99 8.20 12.02
CA GLU A 286 29.91 9.25 12.50
C GLU A 286 31.38 8.82 12.41
N GLU A 287 31.71 7.59 12.77
CA GLU A 287 33.10 7.11 12.83
C GLU A 287 33.56 6.50 11.52
N ARG A 288 32.67 5.74 10.84
CA ARG A 288 33.00 5.07 9.58
C ARG A 288 32.50 5.80 8.34
N ASN A 289 31.76 6.89 8.53
CA ASN A 289 31.27 7.76 7.48
C ASN A 289 30.49 7.05 6.36
N VAL A 290 29.66 6.07 6.72
CA VAL A 290 28.89 5.29 5.73
C VAL A 290 28.04 6.18 4.81
N ILE A 291 27.95 5.84 3.52
CA ILE A 291 27.14 6.59 2.55
C ILE A 291 25.66 6.19 2.58
N ALA A 292 25.37 4.92 2.83
CA ALA A 292 24.03 4.35 2.88
C ALA A 292 24.02 3.08 3.75
N PHE A 293 22.82 2.61 4.09
CA PHE A 293 22.60 1.32 4.74
C PHE A 293 21.82 0.36 3.86
N LEU A 294 22.28 -0.89 3.79
CA LEU A 294 21.50 -2.03 3.33
C LEU A 294 20.90 -2.78 4.51
N GLY A 295 19.63 -3.17 4.38
CA GLY A 295 18.81 -3.63 5.51
C GLY A 295 17.98 -2.48 6.11
N PRO A 296 17.32 -2.70 7.26
CA PRO A 296 17.27 -3.94 8.04
C PRO A 296 16.34 -5.00 7.45
N VAL A 297 16.25 -6.16 8.10
CA VAL A 297 15.36 -7.26 7.70
C VAL A 297 13.93 -7.05 8.18
N PHE A 298 13.76 -6.65 9.44
CA PHE A 298 12.45 -6.55 10.07
C PHE A 298 11.87 -5.14 10.00
N SER A 299 10.58 -5.07 9.72
CA SER A 299 9.85 -3.79 9.66
C SER A 299 9.85 -3.03 11.00
N LYS A 300 9.89 -3.74 12.14
CA LYS A 300 10.04 -3.11 13.47
C LYS A 300 11.36 -2.34 13.58
N THR A 301 12.43 -2.90 13.03
CA THR A 301 13.78 -2.34 13.05
C THR A 301 13.85 -1.07 12.21
N VAL A 302 13.20 -1.07 11.03
CA VAL A 302 13.08 0.13 10.19
C VAL A 302 12.57 1.29 11.03
N ARG A 303 11.48 1.11 11.79
CA ARG A 303 10.89 2.18 12.61
C ARG A 303 11.84 2.73 13.68
N VAL A 304 12.71 1.88 14.22
CA VAL A 304 13.69 2.28 15.25
C VAL A 304 14.81 3.14 14.64
N VAL A 305 15.38 2.72 13.51
CA VAL A 305 16.57 3.38 12.95
C VAL A 305 16.22 4.55 12.01
N LEU A 306 15.00 4.59 11.48
CA LEU A 306 14.61 5.58 10.48
C LEU A 306 14.72 7.04 10.95
N PRO A 307 14.35 7.42 12.20
CA PRO A 307 14.59 8.77 12.69
C PRO A 307 16.08 9.19 12.67
N VAL A 308 17.00 8.23 12.84
CA VAL A 308 18.44 8.48 12.69
C VAL A 308 18.79 8.72 11.22
N MET A 309 18.24 7.91 10.31
CA MET A 309 18.46 8.07 8.86
C MET A 309 18.07 9.47 8.37
N GLU A 310 16.91 9.98 8.81
CA GLU A 310 16.45 11.32 8.49
C GLU A 310 17.36 12.41 9.06
N ARG A 311 17.82 12.24 10.31
CA ARG A 311 18.71 13.21 10.97
C ARG A 311 20.05 13.36 10.23
N TYR A 312 20.60 12.25 9.74
CA TYR A 312 21.91 12.22 9.09
C TYR A 312 21.83 12.25 7.55
N ASN A 313 20.62 12.34 6.99
CA ASN A 313 20.33 12.30 5.55
C ASN A 313 20.82 11.00 4.87
N THR A 314 20.80 9.88 5.56
CA THR A 314 21.34 8.60 5.08
C THR A 314 20.23 7.74 4.50
N ALA A 315 20.40 7.23 3.28
CA ALA A 315 19.43 6.30 2.70
C ALA A 315 19.48 4.93 3.40
N LEU A 316 18.30 4.37 3.68
CA LEU A 316 18.09 3.05 4.24
C LEU A 316 17.35 2.19 3.22
N PHE A 317 18.03 1.17 2.69
CA PHE A 317 17.52 0.35 1.62
C PHE A 317 17.33 -1.11 2.08
N SER A 318 16.08 -1.46 2.37
CA SER A 318 15.73 -2.79 2.89
C SER A 318 15.33 -3.77 1.77
N PRO A 319 15.92 -4.99 1.75
CA PRO A 319 15.53 -6.01 0.78
C PRO A 319 14.29 -6.82 1.15
N THR A 320 13.72 -6.63 2.35
CA THR A 320 12.69 -7.53 2.90
C THR A 320 11.55 -6.85 3.66
N ALA A 321 11.68 -5.60 4.11
CA ALA A 321 10.69 -4.95 4.97
C ALA A 321 9.40 -4.59 4.21
N ALA A 322 8.49 -5.55 4.10
CA ALA A 322 7.29 -5.47 3.27
C ALA A 322 6.03 -4.94 3.99
N GLN A 323 6.11 -4.58 5.28
CA GLN A 323 4.92 -4.11 6.01
C GLN A 323 4.28 -2.89 5.32
N PRO A 324 2.94 -2.87 5.15
CA PRO A 324 2.24 -1.81 4.42
C PRO A 324 2.45 -0.41 5.01
N GLU A 325 2.53 -0.29 6.33
CA GLU A 325 2.64 0.98 7.04
C GLU A 325 4.00 1.66 6.87
N LEU A 326 4.96 1.00 6.21
CA LEU A 326 6.25 1.59 5.86
C LEU A 326 6.19 2.37 4.54
N ALA A 327 5.12 2.25 3.75
CA ALA A 327 4.98 3.02 2.52
C ALA A 327 4.92 4.53 2.84
N GLY A 328 5.78 5.32 2.21
CA GLY A 328 5.77 6.79 2.33
C GLY A 328 6.17 7.33 3.71
N ILE A 329 6.67 6.49 4.62
CA ILE A 329 7.00 6.89 6.00
C ILE A 329 8.19 7.87 6.07
N SER A 330 9.10 7.82 5.09
CA SER A 330 10.26 8.71 5.03
C SER A 330 10.85 8.77 3.61
N PRO A 331 11.35 9.92 3.16
CA PRO A 331 12.06 10.02 1.88
C PRO A 331 13.41 9.30 1.85
N TYR A 332 13.92 8.83 3.00
CA TYR A 332 15.18 8.10 3.12
C TYR A 332 15.00 6.57 3.15
N PHE A 333 13.75 6.07 3.18
CA PHE A 333 13.49 4.64 3.17
C PHE A 333 13.20 4.14 1.75
N PHE A 334 13.84 3.03 1.39
CA PHE A 334 13.64 2.35 0.12
C PHE A 334 13.49 0.85 0.36
N ARG A 335 12.70 0.18 -0.47
CA ARG A 335 12.62 -1.28 -0.46
C ARG A 335 12.46 -1.86 -1.85
N ASN A 336 13.21 -2.92 -2.15
CA ASN A 336 13.09 -3.64 -3.43
C ASN A 336 12.35 -4.97 -3.32
N CYS A 337 11.82 -5.32 -2.15
CA CYS A 337 10.85 -6.42 -2.03
C CYS A 337 9.49 -6.04 -2.62
N GLY A 338 8.69 -7.05 -2.95
CA GLY A 338 7.30 -6.83 -3.33
C GLY A 338 6.49 -6.28 -2.15
N THR A 339 5.49 -5.47 -2.49
CA THR A 339 4.60 -4.86 -1.51
C THR A 339 3.30 -5.65 -1.43
N ALA A 340 2.65 -5.64 -0.26
CA ALA A 340 1.31 -6.24 -0.11
C ALA A 340 0.31 -5.72 -1.15
N LYS A 341 0.41 -4.43 -1.49
CA LYS A 341 -0.40 -3.78 -2.52
C LYS A 341 -0.12 -4.36 -3.91
N GLY A 342 1.14 -4.41 -4.32
CA GLY A 342 1.54 -4.91 -5.64
C GLY A 342 1.16 -6.39 -5.82
N GLN A 343 1.41 -7.23 -4.82
CA GLN A 343 1.02 -8.65 -4.82
C GLN A 343 -0.49 -8.83 -4.96
N ALA A 344 -1.28 -8.12 -4.14
CA ALA A 344 -2.73 -8.18 -4.19
C ALA A 344 -3.27 -7.68 -5.54
N TYR A 345 -2.66 -6.63 -6.10
CA TYR A 345 -3.09 -6.05 -7.37
C TYR A 345 -2.77 -6.96 -8.55
N ALA A 346 -1.58 -7.57 -8.58
CA ALA A 346 -1.19 -8.52 -9.60
C ALA A 346 -2.11 -9.74 -9.62
N LEU A 347 -2.41 -10.31 -8.45
CA LEU A 347 -3.31 -11.46 -8.33
C LEU A 347 -4.74 -11.11 -8.78
N ALA A 348 -5.28 -9.95 -8.37
CA ALA A 348 -6.60 -9.50 -8.81
C ALA A 348 -6.68 -9.31 -10.34
N ARG A 349 -5.63 -8.75 -10.95
CA ARG A 349 -5.54 -8.62 -12.42
C ARG A 349 -5.51 -9.98 -13.11
N TYR A 350 -4.73 -10.92 -12.57
CA TYR A 350 -4.64 -12.28 -13.10
C TYR A 350 -6.00 -12.97 -13.12
N ILE A 351 -6.72 -12.97 -11.99
CA ILE A 351 -8.03 -13.63 -11.86
C ILE A 351 -9.01 -13.07 -12.89
N ILE A 352 -9.15 -11.75 -12.97
CA ILE A 352 -10.10 -11.12 -13.89
C ILE A 352 -9.77 -11.40 -15.36
N LYS A 353 -8.49 -11.29 -15.73
CA LYS A 353 -8.05 -11.31 -17.15
C LYS A 353 -7.79 -12.71 -17.69
N GLU A 354 -7.22 -13.60 -16.87
CA GLU A 354 -6.70 -14.89 -17.33
C GLU A 354 -7.65 -16.04 -16.95
N THR A 355 -8.34 -15.98 -15.81
CA THR A 355 -9.28 -17.04 -15.40
C THR A 355 -10.73 -16.70 -15.71
N GLY A 356 -11.06 -15.40 -15.79
CA GLY A 356 -12.41 -14.92 -16.07
C GLY A 356 -13.34 -14.88 -14.86
N TYR A 357 -12.90 -15.36 -13.68
CA TYR A 357 -13.72 -15.32 -12.46
C TYR A 357 -14.04 -13.88 -12.07
N ARG A 358 -15.26 -13.66 -11.62
CA ARG A 358 -15.84 -12.37 -11.20
C ARG A 358 -16.44 -12.43 -9.81
N ARG A 359 -16.84 -13.60 -9.30
CA ARG A 359 -17.55 -13.76 -8.03
C ARG A 359 -16.72 -14.59 -7.06
N LEU A 360 -16.08 -13.95 -6.08
CA LEU A 360 -15.17 -14.63 -5.15
C LEU A 360 -15.69 -14.58 -3.71
N GLY A 361 -15.38 -15.62 -2.94
CA GLY A 361 -15.44 -15.60 -1.47
C GLY A 361 -14.05 -15.30 -0.90
N ALA A 362 -13.97 -14.78 0.33
CA ALA A 362 -12.69 -14.57 1.00
C ALA A 362 -12.66 -15.12 2.43
N ILE A 363 -11.57 -15.79 2.80
CA ILE A 363 -11.27 -16.24 4.16
C ILE A 363 -9.92 -15.68 4.59
N TYR A 364 -9.84 -14.88 5.64
CA TYR A 364 -8.59 -14.21 6.02
C TYR A 364 -8.37 -14.08 7.53
N PRO A 365 -7.11 -14.04 8.01
CA PRO A 365 -6.83 -13.87 9.42
C PRO A 365 -7.16 -12.45 9.88
N GLN A 366 -7.78 -12.30 11.05
CA GLN A 366 -8.07 -11.01 11.68
C GLN A 366 -6.80 -10.43 12.32
N ASN A 367 -5.91 -9.90 11.48
CA ASN A 367 -4.71 -9.19 11.86
C ASN A 367 -4.27 -8.25 10.73
N THR A 368 -3.27 -7.40 11.00
CA THR A 368 -2.72 -6.43 10.03
C THR A 368 -2.37 -7.05 8.68
N PHE A 369 -1.84 -8.28 8.66
CA PHE A 369 -1.47 -8.99 7.43
C PHE A 369 -2.72 -9.33 6.59
N GLY A 370 -3.71 -9.99 7.19
CA GLY A 370 -4.94 -10.40 6.51
C GLY A 370 -5.80 -9.21 6.10
N ASP A 371 -5.97 -8.24 6.99
CA ASP A 371 -6.78 -7.04 6.76
C ASP A 371 -6.22 -6.21 5.59
N THR A 372 -4.90 -6.01 5.55
CA THR A 372 -4.28 -5.17 4.52
C THR A 372 -4.27 -5.84 3.15
N LEU A 373 -3.88 -7.11 3.06
CA LEU A 373 -3.89 -7.85 1.80
C LEU A 373 -5.30 -7.97 1.24
N THR A 374 -6.28 -8.32 2.08
CA THR A 374 -7.69 -8.43 1.69
C THR A 374 -8.25 -7.08 1.26
N GLY A 375 -7.90 -6.00 1.96
CA GLY A 375 -8.29 -4.64 1.59
C GLY A 375 -7.78 -4.24 0.20
N PHE A 376 -6.47 -4.38 -0.05
CA PHE A 376 -5.89 -4.06 -1.36
C PHE A 376 -6.44 -4.96 -2.48
N PHE A 377 -6.59 -6.26 -2.22
CA PHE A 377 -7.14 -7.20 -3.18
C PHE A 377 -8.59 -6.85 -3.53
N THR A 378 -9.45 -6.69 -2.53
CA THR A 378 -10.87 -6.36 -2.71
C THR A 378 -11.03 -5.05 -3.47
N SER A 379 -10.26 -4.02 -3.11
CA SER A 379 -10.25 -2.74 -3.80
C SER A 379 -9.91 -2.89 -5.28
N LYS A 380 -8.82 -3.61 -5.60
CA LYS A 380 -8.40 -3.79 -7.00
C LYS A 380 -9.34 -4.69 -7.78
N PHE A 381 -9.74 -5.82 -7.21
CA PHE A 381 -10.63 -6.80 -7.83
C PHE A 381 -11.98 -6.16 -8.19
N THR A 382 -12.54 -5.38 -7.28
CA THR A 382 -13.80 -4.64 -7.52
C THR A 382 -13.62 -3.55 -8.57
N SER A 383 -12.51 -2.81 -8.55
CA SER A 383 -12.22 -1.78 -9.59
C SER A 383 -12.10 -2.36 -11.01
N LEU A 384 -11.85 -3.66 -11.13
CA LEU A 384 -11.74 -4.39 -12.39
C LEU A 384 -13.05 -5.11 -12.79
N GLY A 385 -14.14 -4.88 -12.05
CA GLY A 385 -15.46 -5.46 -12.32
C GLY A 385 -15.74 -6.79 -11.62
N GLY A 386 -14.88 -7.23 -10.71
CA GLY A 386 -15.14 -8.36 -9.83
C GLY A 386 -16.04 -7.98 -8.63
N THR A 387 -16.52 -8.98 -7.90
CA THR A 387 -17.31 -8.83 -6.68
C THR A 387 -16.86 -9.87 -5.66
N ILE A 388 -16.58 -9.41 -4.43
CA ILE A 388 -16.41 -10.31 -3.29
C ILE A 388 -17.78 -10.57 -2.69
N VAL A 389 -18.34 -11.74 -2.96
CA VAL A 389 -19.72 -12.11 -2.60
C VAL A 389 -19.90 -12.18 -1.09
N LYS A 390 -18.92 -12.76 -0.40
CA LYS A 390 -18.92 -12.90 1.06
C LYS A 390 -17.50 -13.01 1.58
N GLN A 391 -17.28 -12.48 2.78
CA GLN A 391 -16.00 -12.48 3.46
C GLN A 391 -16.18 -13.05 4.87
N ALA A 392 -15.22 -13.86 5.32
CA ALA A 392 -15.15 -14.43 6.66
C ALA A 392 -13.74 -14.23 7.23
N SER A 393 -13.64 -13.56 8.38
CA SER A 393 -12.38 -13.39 9.09
C SER A 393 -12.24 -14.43 10.21
N PHE A 394 -11.04 -14.92 10.48
CA PHE A 394 -10.78 -15.87 11.57
C PHE A 394 -9.71 -15.36 12.55
N ASN A 395 -9.80 -15.79 13.81
CA ASN A 395 -8.74 -15.56 14.78
C ASN A 395 -7.47 -16.34 14.38
N PRO A 396 -6.29 -15.70 14.24
CA PRO A 396 -5.04 -16.38 13.84
C PRO A 396 -4.64 -17.60 14.69
N ALA A 397 -5.11 -17.72 15.93
CA ALA A 397 -4.86 -18.88 16.79
C ALA A 397 -5.74 -20.11 16.46
N LYS A 398 -6.86 -19.93 15.75
CA LYS A 398 -7.86 -20.98 15.44
C LYS A 398 -7.28 -22.05 14.51
N THR A 399 -7.76 -23.29 14.65
CA THR A 399 -7.40 -24.45 13.80
C THR A 399 -8.61 -25.12 13.15
N ASP A 400 -9.81 -24.75 13.57
CA ASP A 400 -11.09 -25.20 13.00
C ASP A 400 -11.75 -24.01 12.29
N PHE A 401 -12.08 -24.17 11.02
CA PHE A 401 -12.61 -23.15 10.12
C PHE A 401 -14.03 -23.47 9.64
N ARG A 402 -14.72 -24.40 10.33
CA ARG A 402 -16.09 -24.81 10.03
C ARG A 402 -17.03 -23.62 9.81
N GLU A 403 -17.04 -22.67 10.73
CA GLU A 403 -17.97 -21.54 10.71
C GLU A 403 -17.73 -20.66 9.49
N GLU A 404 -16.46 -20.33 9.22
CA GLU A 404 -16.04 -19.51 8.09
C GLU A 404 -16.40 -20.17 6.76
N ILE A 405 -16.18 -21.48 6.62
CA ILE A 405 -16.50 -22.25 5.41
C ILE A 405 -18.01 -22.37 5.21
N VAL A 406 -18.77 -22.71 6.26
CA VAL A 406 -20.23 -22.82 6.20
C VAL A 406 -20.85 -21.47 5.86
N SER A 407 -20.33 -20.36 6.41
CA SER A 407 -20.81 -19.00 6.11
C SER A 407 -20.68 -18.60 4.63
N LEU A 408 -19.76 -19.23 3.89
CA LEU A 408 -19.53 -19.03 2.46
C LEU A 408 -20.38 -19.95 1.58
N GLY A 409 -21.15 -20.86 2.19
CA GLY A 409 -21.97 -21.83 1.46
C GLY A 409 -21.44 -23.27 1.48
N GLY A 410 -20.47 -23.57 2.35
CA GLY A 410 -20.09 -24.94 2.66
C GLY A 410 -21.21 -25.71 3.37
N ILE A 411 -21.30 -27.01 3.10
CA ILE A 411 -22.37 -27.86 3.61
C ILE A 411 -21.87 -28.60 4.85
N ASP A 412 -22.46 -28.29 5.99
CA ASP A 412 -22.26 -29.13 7.18
C ASP A 412 -23.32 -30.23 7.25
N THR A 413 -22.89 -31.43 6.87
CA THR A 413 -23.73 -32.63 6.88
C THR A 413 -24.26 -32.99 8.28
N MET A 414 -23.60 -32.58 9.37
CA MET A 414 -24.07 -32.83 10.73
C MET A 414 -25.29 -31.97 11.07
N LEU A 415 -25.28 -30.68 10.72
CA LEU A 415 -26.42 -29.79 10.93
C LEU A 415 -27.66 -30.27 10.14
N VAL A 416 -27.46 -30.74 8.91
CA VAL A 416 -28.55 -31.31 8.09
C VAL A 416 -29.10 -32.59 8.74
N LYS A 417 -28.25 -33.44 9.33
CA LYS A 417 -28.68 -34.66 10.04
C LYS A 417 -29.46 -34.36 11.31
N ASP A 418 -29.05 -33.38 12.10
CA ASP A 418 -29.75 -33.00 13.33
C ASP A 418 -31.17 -32.49 13.03
N LYS A 419 -31.30 -31.63 12.01
CA LYS A 419 -32.60 -31.13 11.54
C LYS A 419 -33.50 -32.27 11.05
N ARG A 420 -32.96 -33.17 10.20
CA ARG A 420 -33.69 -34.36 9.72
C ARG A 420 -34.13 -35.27 10.87
N SER A 421 -33.32 -35.39 11.92
CA SER A 421 -33.64 -36.18 13.10
C SER A 421 -34.78 -35.56 13.91
N SER A 422 -34.78 -34.23 14.06
CA SER A 422 -35.88 -33.48 14.70
C SER A 422 -37.19 -33.63 13.91
N GLU A 423 -37.17 -33.50 12.58
CA GLU A 423 -38.35 -33.72 11.74
C GLU A 423 -38.88 -35.16 11.83
N ALA A 424 -37.97 -36.13 11.83
CA ALA A 424 -38.33 -37.53 11.98
C ALA A 424 -39.00 -37.81 13.34
N LEU A 425 -38.61 -37.09 14.40
CA LEU A 425 -39.22 -37.17 15.72
C LEU A 425 -40.62 -36.55 15.75
N GLU A 426 -40.79 -35.36 15.19
CA GLU A 426 -42.10 -34.69 15.09
C GLU A 426 -43.09 -35.53 14.26
N LEU A 427 -42.64 -36.06 13.13
CA LEU A 427 -43.43 -36.97 12.31
C LEU A 427 -43.83 -38.22 13.08
N ASN A 428 -42.93 -38.80 13.87
CA ASN A 428 -43.25 -39.95 14.70
C ASN A 428 -44.33 -39.65 15.73
N ALA A 429 -44.34 -38.45 16.33
CA ALA A 429 -45.39 -38.03 17.25
C ALA A 429 -46.74 -37.89 16.54
N LYS A 430 -46.78 -37.21 15.38
CA LYS A 430 -48.01 -37.10 14.56
C LYS A 430 -48.55 -38.47 14.13
N MET A 431 -47.67 -39.40 13.76
CA MET A 431 -48.06 -40.77 13.39
C MET A 431 -48.56 -41.59 14.60
N GLU A 432 -48.08 -41.28 15.81
CA GLU A 432 -48.58 -41.90 17.03
C GLU A 432 -50.00 -41.44 17.37
N ASP A 433 -50.26 -40.13 17.27
CA ASP A 433 -51.60 -39.57 17.48
C ASP A 433 -52.58 -40.03 16.39
N ALA A 434 -52.11 -40.10 15.14
CA ALA A 434 -52.87 -40.68 14.03
C ALA A 434 -53.25 -42.15 14.28
N GLY A 435 -52.28 -42.95 14.74
CA GLY A 435 -52.52 -44.35 15.09
C GLY A 435 -53.59 -44.51 16.17
N LYS A 436 -53.55 -43.69 17.23
CA LYS A 436 -54.57 -43.69 18.30
C LYS A 436 -55.95 -43.34 17.75
N SER A 437 -56.05 -42.25 16.97
CA SER A 437 -57.32 -41.81 16.38
C SER A 437 -57.93 -42.85 15.43
N ILE A 438 -57.08 -43.56 14.67
CA ILE A 438 -57.51 -44.68 13.83
C ILE A 438 -58.06 -45.82 14.68
N ILE A 439 -57.37 -46.21 15.75
CA ILE A 439 -57.83 -47.26 16.67
C ILE A 439 -59.17 -46.87 17.27
N ASP A 440 -59.31 -45.64 17.78
CA ASP A 440 -60.58 -45.15 18.35
C ASP A 440 -61.73 -45.18 17.33
N SER A 441 -61.47 -44.77 16.09
CA SER A 441 -62.45 -44.81 15.00
C SER A 441 -62.90 -46.24 14.69
N VAL A 442 -61.95 -47.18 14.66
CA VAL A 442 -62.22 -48.61 14.48
C VAL A 442 -63.03 -49.16 15.65
N TYR A 443 -62.66 -48.88 16.90
CA TYR A 443 -63.38 -49.35 18.08
C TYR A 443 -64.81 -48.81 18.13
N THR A 444 -64.99 -47.52 17.81
CA THR A 444 -66.31 -46.88 17.74
C THR A 444 -67.19 -47.55 16.70
N TYR A 445 -66.66 -47.78 15.49
CA TYR A 445 -67.40 -48.47 14.43
C TYR A 445 -67.75 -49.92 14.80
N LEU A 446 -66.85 -50.62 15.50
CA LEU A 446 -67.07 -51.99 15.96
C LEU A 446 -67.93 -52.09 17.24
N ASN A 447 -68.35 -50.96 17.83
CA ASN A 447 -69.02 -50.90 19.14
C ASN A 447 -68.25 -51.64 20.25
N LEU A 448 -66.91 -51.56 20.22
CA LEU A 448 -66.05 -52.15 21.24
C LEU A 448 -65.77 -51.14 22.36
N PRO A 449 -65.83 -51.53 23.65
CA PRO A 449 -65.49 -50.63 24.75
C PRO A 449 -63.99 -50.27 24.70
N PRO A 450 -63.61 -48.99 24.94
CA PRO A 450 -62.25 -48.51 24.73
C PRO A 450 -61.15 -49.14 25.63
N ASP A 451 -61.51 -49.93 26.65
CA ASP A 451 -60.58 -50.46 27.66
C ASP A 451 -60.77 -51.96 28.01
N SER A 452 -61.29 -52.82 27.13
CA SER A 452 -61.36 -54.28 27.43
C SER A 452 -60.04 -55.00 27.17
N PRO A 453 -59.33 -55.53 28.20
CA PRO A 453 -58.09 -56.27 28.04
C PRO A 453 -58.36 -57.79 28.01
N THR A 454 -59.22 -58.25 27.10
CA THR A 454 -59.49 -59.68 26.94
C THR A 454 -59.35 -60.12 25.48
N PRO A 455 -58.43 -61.07 25.18
CA PRO A 455 -58.41 -61.72 23.89
C PRO A 455 -59.67 -62.57 23.75
N VAL A 456 -60.46 -62.33 22.71
CA VAL A 456 -61.67 -63.10 22.40
C VAL A 456 -61.28 -64.58 22.19
N PRO A 457 -61.98 -65.57 22.81
CA PRO A 457 -61.67 -66.98 22.65
C PRO A 457 -61.84 -67.46 21.20
N ALA A 458 -60.94 -68.32 20.73
CA ALA A 458 -60.83 -68.75 19.33
C ALA A 458 -61.96 -69.66 18.81
N SER A 459 -62.96 -70.03 19.62
CA SER A 459 -63.96 -71.05 19.28
C SER A 459 -65.35 -70.54 18.88
N GLU A 460 -65.56 -69.22 18.78
CA GLU A 460 -66.78 -68.60 18.23
C GLU A 460 -66.46 -67.60 17.09
N ARG A 461 -65.42 -67.87 16.30
CA ARG A 461 -65.11 -67.05 15.12
C ARG A 461 -65.96 -67.49 13.93
N LEU A 462 -67.10 -66.83 13.75
CA LEU A 462 -67.59 -66.22 12.50
C LEU A 462 -68.96 -65.61 12.82
N PRO A 463 -69.15 -64.28 12.73
CA PRO A 463 -69.26 -63.65 11.41
C PRO A 463 -68.61 -62.25 11.28
N ARG A 464 -68.36 -61.85 10.03
CA ARG A 464 -67.82 -60.55 9.57
C ARG A 464 -66.39 -60.26 10.05
N THR A 465 -65.42 -60.60 9.20
CA THR A 465 -64.11 -59.94 9.24
C THR A 465 -64.37 -58.46 8.96
N ASN A 466 -64.48 -57.64 10.01
CA ASN A 466 -64.48 -56.19 9.85
C ASN A 466 -63.03 -55.80 9.57
N LEU A 467 -62.60 -56.07 8.35
CA LEU A 467 -61.30 -55.67 7.84
C LEU A 467 -61.36 -54.16 7.66
N ALA A 468 -60.49 -53.43 8.36
CA ALA A 468 -60.28 -52.01 8.09
C ALA A 468 -59.13 -51.88 7.09
N ILE A 469 -59.41 -51.26 5.95
CA ILE A 469 -58.38 -50.83 5.01
C ILE A 469 -57.94 -49.44 5.42
N LEU A 470 -56.63 -49.27 5.61
CA LEU A 470 -56.02 -47.96 5.71
C LEU A 470 -55.46 -47.58 4.35
N ARG A 471 -56.13 -46.62 3.70
CA ARG A 471 -55.65 -46.02 2.46
C ARG A 471 -54.91 -44.73 2.79
N LEU A 472 -53.60 -44.74 2.60
CA LEU A 472 -52.74 -43.57 2.68
C LEU A 472 -52.69 -42.88 1.31
N SER A 473 -52.80 -41.57 1.26
CA SER A 473 -52.60 -40.81 0.03
C SER A 473 -51.74 -39.61 0.34
N ALA A 474 -50.52 -39.62 -0.21
CA ALA A 474 -49.60 -38.50 -0.10
C ALA A 474 -49.77 -37.57 -1.31
N PHE A 475 -49.88 -36.27 -1.04
CA PHE A 475 -49.97 -35.21 -2.04
C PHE A 475 -48.83 -34.23 -1.85
N GLY A 476 -48.06 -33.95 -2.90
CA GLY A 476 -46.88 -33.09 -2.86
C GLY A 476 -45.88 -33.37 -3.99
N GLU A 477 -44.79 -32.61 -3.99
CA GLU A 477 -43.73 -32.71 -4.99
C GLU A 477 -42.72 -33.81 -4.64
N ASN A 478 -42.12 -34.47 -5.64
CA ASN A 478 -41.02 -35.43 -5.46
C ASN A 478 -41.33 -36.63 -4.53
N ILE A 479 -42.61 -37.01 -4.38
CA ILE A 479 -43.04 -38.09 -3.48
C ILE A 479 -42.32 -39.41 -3.77
N LYS A 480 -42.17 -39.75 -5.06
CA LYS A 480 -41.52 -41.00 -5.48
C LYS A 480 -40.02 -40.97 -5.21
N LYS A 481 -39.36 -39.84 -5.47
CA LYS A 481 -37.91 -39.68 -5.25
C LYS A 481 -37.53 -39.86 -3.79
N TYR A 482 -38.35 -39.34 -2.88
CA TYR A 482 -38.09 -39.37 -1.44
C TYR A 482 -38.75 -40.54 -0.71
N ASP A 483 -39.40 -41.44 -1.44
CA ASP A 483 -40.06 -42.64 -0.92
C ASP A 483 -41.03 -42.35 0.25
N ILE A 484 -41.76 -41.22 0.14
CA ILE A 484 -42.56 -40.69 1.24
C ILE A 484 -43.65 -41.69 1.64
N ASP A 485 -44.31 -42.32 0.68
CA ASP A 485 -45.41 -43.26 0.95
C ASP A 485 -44.95 -44.46 1.81
N ASN A 486 -43.86 -45.13 1.41
CA ASN A 486 -43.29 -46.24 2.17
C ASN A 486 -42.76 -45.79 3.54
N GLU A 487 -42.15 -44.59 3.63
CA GLU A 487 -41.70 -44.04 4.90
C GLU A 487 -42.88 -43.85 5.87
N MET A 488 -43.97 -43.23 5.41
CA MET A 488 -45.16 -42.94 6.22
C MET A 488 -45.86 -44.23 6.63
N THR A 489 -46.09 -45.11 5.68
CA THR A 489 -46.82 -46.34 5.90
C THR A 489 -46.03 -47.31 6.79
N ARG A 490 -44.71 -47.37 6.68
CA ARG A 490 -43.85 -48.09 7.63
C ARG A 490 -43.96 -47.54 9.05
N ARG A 491 -43.93 -46.21 9.21
CA ARG A 491 -44.02 -45.55 10.52
C ARG A 491 -45.39 -45.80 11.16
N LEU A 492 -46.48 -45.66 10.39
CA LEU A 492 -47.84 -45.88 10.87
C LEU A 492 -48.11 -47.35 11.22
N SER A 493 -47.77 -48.29 10.34
CA SER A 493 -47.98 -49.73 10.56
C SER A 493 -47.22 -50.25 11.78
N PHE A 494 -45.99 -49.77 12.03
CA PHE A 494 -45.24 -50.10 13.24
C PHE A 494 -45.96 -49.64 14.52
N ARG A 495 -46.59 -48.47 14.50
CA ARG A 495 -47.30 -47.92 15.67
C ARG A 495 -48.60 -48.65 15.95
N LEU A 496 -49.37 -48.95 14.91
CA LEU A 496 -50.60 -49.74 15.03
C LEU A 496 -50.32 -51.15 15.55
N ALA A 497 -49.23 -51.79 15.11
CA ALA A 497 -48.83 -53.11 15.60
C ALA A 497 -48.42 -53.11 17.09
N ARG A 498 -47.92 -51.99 17.63
CA ARG A 498 -47.49 -51.88 19.03
C ARG A 498 -48.65 -51.78 20.02
N ALA A 499 -49.86 -51.44 19.56
CA ALA A 499 -51.04 -51.27 20.40
C ALA A 499 -51.62 -52.59 20.97
N ASN A 500 -51.00 -53.75 20.70
CA ASN A 500 -51.29 -55.09 21.26
C ASN A 500 -52.75 -55.60 21.23
N MET A 501 -53.68 -54.88 20.61
CA MET A 501 -55.10 -55.24 20.61
C MET A 501 -55.66 -55.57 19.21
N LEU A 502 -54.86 -55.42 18.15
CA LEU A 502 -55.23 -55.71 16.75
C LEU A 502 -54.04 -56.37 16.01
N ASN A 503 -54.29 -57.41 15.19
CA ASN A 503 -53.24 -58.02 14.37
C ASN A 503 -53.06 -57.19 13.08
N VAL A 504 -52.04 -56.33 13.09
CA VAL A 504 -51.72 -55.41 11.98
C VAL A 504 -50.49 -55.91 11.26
N GLN A 505 -50.59 -56.07 9.94
CA GLN A 505 -49.47 -56.49 9.12
C GLN A 505 -48.70 -55.29 8.59
N ARG A 506 -47.38 -55.42 8.55
CA ARG A 506 -46.50 -54.38 7.97
C ARG A 506 -46.72 -54.31 6.47
N GLN A 507 -46.67 -53.10 5.92
CA GLN A 507 -46.84 -52.87 4.48
C GLN A 507 -45.84 -53.66 3.65
N ALA A 508 -44.54 -53.69 3.99
CA ALA A 508 -43.55 -54.49 3.25
C ALA A 508 -43.86 -56.00 3.16
N VAL A 509 -44.59 -56.56 4.14
CA VAL A 509 -45.06 -57.95 4.09
C VAL A 509 -46.31 -58.06 3.21
N SER A 510 -47.16 -57.05 3.25
CA SER A 510 -48.37 -56.92 2.43
C SER A 510 -48.03 -56.72 0.95
N ASP A 511 -47.10 -55.81 0.63
CA ASP A 511 -46.61 -55.52 -0.72
C ASP A 511 -45.93 -56.73 -1.34
N LYS A 512 -45.08 -57.43 -0.58
CA LYS A 512 -44.44 -58.66 -1.05
C LYS A 512 -45.47 -59.74 -1.40
N GLN A 513 -46.50 -59.90 -0.56
CA GLN A 513 -47.56 -60.87 -0.85
C GLN A 513 -48.46 -60.43 -2.00
N MET A 514 -48.76 -59.13 -2.13
CA MET A 514 -49.47 -58.55 -3.27
C MET A 514 -48.70 -58.79 -4.58
N ALA A 515 -47.38 -58.56 -4.57
CA ALA A 515 -46.49 -58.86 -5.70
C ALA A 515 -46.43 -60.36 -6.02
N ASP A 516 -46.42 -61.23 -5.00
CA ASP A 516 -46.43 -62.70 -5.19
C ASP A 516 -47.71 -63.20 -5.89
N VAL A 517 -48.82 -62.44 -5.84
CA VAL A 517 -50.06 -62.69 -6.63
C VAL A 517 -50.22 -61.76 -7.84
N GLY A 518 -49.24 -60.90 -8.12
CA GLY A 518 -49.20 -60.04 -9.31
C GLY A 518 -50.15 -58.85 -9.27
N ILE A 519 -50.37 -58.27 -8.09
CA ILE A 519 -51.37 -57.22 -7.87
C ILE A 519 -50.70 -55.98 -7.31
N GLU A 520 -50.96 -54.84 -7.93
CA GLU A 520 -50.50 -53.55 -7.45
C GLU A 520 -51.43 -52.99 -6.36
N PRO A 521 -50.93 -52.20 -5.40
CA PRO A 521 -51.74 -51.60 -4.34
C PRO A 521 -52.94 -50.78 -4.84
N GLU A 522 -52.84 -50.22 -6.04
CA GLU A 522 -53.88 -49.41 -6.70
C GLU A 522 -55.08 -50.24 -7.19
N ASP A 523 -54.87 -51.54 -7.43
CA ASP A 523 -55.87 -52.50 -7.94
C ASP A 523 -56.56 -53.28 -6.81
N LEU A 524 -56.34 -52.89 -5.55
CA LEU A 524 -56.85 -53.60 -4.38
C LEU A 524 -58.36 -53.36 -4.18
N ASP A 525 -59.17 -54.28 -4.70
CA ASP A 525 -60.62 -54.31 -4.46
C ASP A 525 -61.00 -55.04 -3.15
N ARG A 526 -62.31 -55.05 -2.85
CA ARG A 526 -62.87 -55.65 -1.63
C ARG A 526 -62.54 -57.14 -1.49
N ASP A 527 -62.78 -57.92 -2.53
CA ASP A 527 -62.65 -59.38 -2.49
C ASP A 527 -61.17 -59.77 -2.35
N LEU A 528 -60.31 -59.00 -3.00
CA LEU A 528 -58.88 -59.20 -2.93
C LEU A 528 -58.28 -58.78 -1.59
N ALA A 529 -58.71 -57.65 -1.03
CA ALA A 529 -58.30 -57.22 0.31
C ALA A 529 -58.68 -58.27 1.37
N LEU A 530 -59.88 -58.85 1.27
CA LEU A 530 -60.32 -59.94 2.16
C LEU A 530 -59.49 -61.22 1.97
N HIS A 531 -59.14 -61.56 0.73
CA HIS A 531 -58.33 -62.73 0.44
C HIS A 531 -56.92 -62.62 1.04
N ILE A 532 -56.27 -61.46 0.84
CA ILE A 532 -54.94 -61.18 1.36
C ILE A 532 -54.97 -61.14 2.90
N ALA A 533 -55.93 -60.45 3.50
CA ALA A 533 -56.06 -60.38 4.95
C ALA A 533 -56.27 -61.76 5.59
N ARG A 534 -57.08 -62.64 4.99
CA ARG A 534 -57.27 -64.02 5.46
C ARG A 534 -55.99 -64.85 5.39
N ARG A 535 -55.23 -64.72 4.30
CA ARG A 535 -53.95 -65.43 4.13
C ARG A 535 -52.91 -64.95 5.15
N MET A 536 -53.00 -63.70 5.58
CA MET A 536 -52.10 -63.06 6.53
C MET A 536 -52.59 -63.08 8.00
N ASP A 537 -53.76 -63.65 8.26
CA ASP A 537 -54.46 -63.64 9.56
C ASP A 537 -54.55 -62.24 10.19
N CYS A 538 -54.81 -61.19 9.39
CA CYS A 538 -54.79 -59.80 9.86
C CYS A 538 -56.17 -59.12 9.89
N GLY A 539 -56.34 -58.21 10.84
CA GLY A 539 -57.57 -57.41 11.02
C GLY A 539 -57.51 -56.03 10.37
N ILE A 540 -56.30 -55.52 10.08
CA ILE A 540 -56.07 -54.24 9.41
C ILE A 540 -55.03 -54.44 8.32
N LEU A 541 -55.36 -53.97 7.11
CA LEU A 541 -54.47 -53.95 5.95
C LEU A 541 -54.14 -52.49 5.62
N VAL A 542 -52.86 -52.16 5.43
CA VAL A 542 -52.39 -50.80 5.17
C VAL A 542 -51.79 -50.73 3.77
N TYR A 543 -52.30 -49.83 2.93
CA TYR A 543 -51.75 -49.55 1.60
C TYR A 543 -51.82 -48.06 1.24
N GLY A 544 -50.95 -47.62 0.34
CA GLY A 544 -50.84 -46.22 -0.09
C GLY A 544 -51.13 -46.02 -1.57
N GLY A 545 -51.63 -44.84 -1.95
CA GLY A 545 -51.73 -44.35 -3.32
C GLY A 545 -50.96 -43.04 -3.47
N ILE A 546 -50.25 -42.87 -4.59
CA ILE A 546 -49.32 -41.75 -4.80
C ILE A 546 -49.87 -40.75 -5.82
N ILE A 547 -49.98 -39.47 -5.43
CA ILE A 547 -50.36 -38.38 -6.34
C ILE A 547 -49.27 -37.31 -6.34
N GLU A 548 -48.49 -37.27 -7.42
CA GLU A 548 -47.31 -36.42 -7.55
C GLU A 548 -47.58 -35.19 -8.42
N SER A 549 -47.22 -34.00 -7.91
CA SER A 549 -47.19 -32.76 -8.69
C SER A 549 -45.84 -32.60 -9.42
N LYS A 550 -45.86 -32.07 -10.64
CA LYS A 550 -44.62 -31.78 -11.40
C LYS A 550 -43.84 -30.65 -10.72
N SER A 551 -42.53 -30.84 -10.53
CA SER A 551 -41.62 -29.85 -9.96
C SER A 551 -40.20 -30.05 -10.50
N ASP A 552 -39.48 -28.94 -10.70
CA ASP A 552 -38.11 -28.91 -11.24
C ASP A 552 -37.04 -28.56 -10.17
N THR A 553 -37.43 -28.31 -8.91
CA THR A 553 -36.52 -27.80 -7.86
C THR A 553 -36.39 -28.75 -6.67
N ILE A 554 -35.19 -29.31 -6.51
CA ILE A 554 -34.83 -30.28 -5.45
C ILE A 554 -33.89 -29.72 -4.36
N TYR A 555 -33.32 -28.54 -4.61
CA TYR A 555 -32.32 -27.92 -3.74
C TYR A 555 -32.85 -26.61 -3.12
N ALA A 556 -32.38 -26.31 -1.91
CA ALA A 556 -32.62 -25.07 -1.20
C ALA A 556 -31.31 -24.36 -0.85
N ASN A 557 -31.35 -23.03 -0.90
CA ASN A 557 -30.23 -22.17 -0.54
C ASN A 557 -30.32 -21.81 0.95
N PHE A 558 -29.95 -22.74 1.82
CA PHE A 558 -29.95 -22.46 3.26
C PHE A 558 -28.98 -21.32 3.56
N MET A 559 -29.49 -20.25 4.17
CA MET A 559 -28.64 -19.17 4.65
C MET A 559 -28.24 -19.47 6.09
N PRO A 560 -26.93 -19.59 6.40
CA PRO A 560 -26.47 -19.77 7.77
C PRO A 560 -26.72 -18.49 8.57
N GLU A 561 -27.35 -18.63 9.72
CA GLU A 561 -27.56 -17.56 10.70
C GLU A 561 -26.66 -17.80 11.91
N GLU A 562 -26.06 -16.71 12.39
CA GLU A 562 -25.26 -16.69 13.60
C GLU A 562 -26.14 -16.32 14.79
N HIS A 563 -26.17 -17.18 15.80
CA HIS A 563 -26.87 -16.92 17.05
C HIS A 563 -25.92 -17.11 18.22
N VAL A 564 -25.90 -16.13 19.14
CA VAL A 564 -25.12 -16.25 20.38
C VAL A 564 -26.01 -16.95 21.40
N ASP A 565 -25.56 -18.12 21.87
CA ASP A 565 -26.32 -18.86 22.87
C ASP A 565 -26.25 -18.19 24.26
N SER A 566 -27.06 -18.68 25.20
CA SER A 566 -27.13 -18.15 26.57
C SER A 566 -25.81 -18.22 27.36
N SER A 567 -24.83 -18.97 26.86
CA SER A 567 -23.48 -19.10 27.40
C SER A 567 -22.47 -18.16 26.72
N GLY A 568 -22.90 -17.33 25.77
CA GLY A 568 -22.03 -16.41 25.03
C GLY A 568 -21.25 -17.08 23.90
N VAL A 569 -21.61 -18.30 23.51
CA VAL A 569 -20.96 -19.03 22.41
C VAL A 569 -21.74 -18.79 21.13
N THR A 570 -21.08 -18.28 20.10
CA THR A 570 -21.64 -18.17 18.75
C THR A 570 -21.87 -19.58 18.20
N LYS A 571 -23.10 -19.87 17.78
CA LYS A 571 -23.47 -21.08 17.05
C LYS A 571 -24.01 -20.71 15.69
N VAL A 572 -23.59 -21.46 14.68
CA VAL A 572 -24.11 -21.37 13.33
C VAL A 572 -25.24 -22.39 13.16
N SER A 573 -26.43 -21.93 12.79
CA SER A 573 -27.55 -22.76 12.40
C SER A 573 -28.09 -22.31 11.05
N TYR A 574 -28.63 -23.22 10.25
CA TYR A 574 -29.34 -22.81 9.04
C TYR A 574 -30.68 -22.15 9.41
N GLY A 575 -30.89 -20.92 8.94
CA GLY A 575 -32.20 -20.28 8.96
C GLY A 575 -33.06 -20.92 7.86
N PHE A 576 -34.12 -21.63 8.25
CA PHE A 576 -35.03 -22.27 7.31
C PHE A 576 -36.28 -21.40 7.14
N THR A 577 -36.57 -21.03 5.91
CA THR A 577 -37.79 -20.34 5.48
C THR A 577 -38.82 -21.34 4.98
N ASP A 578 -40.08 -20.93 4.81
CA ASP A 578 -41.12 -21.81 4.26
C ASP A 578 -40.76 -22.33 2.85
N GLU A 579 -39.99 -21.58 2.06
CA GLU A 579 -39.57 -21.98 0.71
C GLU A 579 -38.54 -23.12 0.70
N ASP A 580 -37.91 -23.41 1.84
CA ASP A 580 -36.87 -24.43 2.00
C ASP A 580 -37.43 -25.85 2.25
N TYR A 581 -38.75 -25.95 2.39
CA TYR A 581 -39.44 -27.20 2.64
C TYR A 581 -40.23 -27.67 1.41
N PHE A 582 -40.38 -28.97 1.32
CA PHE A 582 -41.50 -29.57 0.61
C PHE A 582 -42.66 -29.74 1.57
N ASP A 583 -43.82 -29.18 1.21
CA ASP A 583 -45.08 -29.39 1.91
C ASP A 583 -45.79 -30.62 1.33
N TYR A 584 -46.15 -31.54 2.21
CA TYR A 584 -46.93 -32.72 1.89
C TYR A 584 -48.23 -32.71 2.70
N THR A 585 -49.31 -33.12 2.05
CA THR A 585 -50.56 -33.45 2.71
C THR A 585 -50.76 -34.95 2.67
N ILE A 586 -50.80 -35.59 3.84
CA ILE A 586 -51.07 -37.02 3.95
C ILE A 586 -52.52 -37.18 4.33
N ARG A 587 -53.32 -37.80 3.47
CA ARG A 587 -54.69 -38.20 3.80
C ARG A 587 -54.74 -39.67 4.13
N LEU A 588 -55.39 -40.01 5.23
CA LEU A 588 -55.58 -41.36 5.71
C LEU A 588 -57.07 -41.63 5.75
N PHE A 589 -57.51 -42.63 5.00
CA PHE A 589 -58.88 -43.11 5.04
C PHE A 589 -58.90 -44.49 5.71
N VAL A 590 -59.73 -44.61 6.75
CA VAL A 590 -60.08 -45.90 7.33
C VAL A 590 -61.38 -46.33 6.68
N MET A 591 -61.35 -47.44 5.93
CA MET A 591 -62.51 -47.97 5.22
C MET A 591 -62.90 -49.33 5.81
N SER A 592 -64.19 -49.51 6.08
CA SER A 592 -64.71 -50.84 6.40
C SER A 592 -64.91 -51.65 5.13
N VAL A 593 -64.33 -52.84 5.06
CA VAL A 593 -64.50 -53.76 3.92
C VAL A 593 -65.85 -54.49 3.95
N ALA A 594 -66.55 -54.45 5.08
CA ALA A 594 -67.88 -55.04 5.19
C ALA A 594 -68.94 -54.22 4.42
N ASP A 595 -68.84 -52.88 4.51
CA ASP A 595 -69.88 -51.96 4.06
C ASP A 595 -69.36 -50.90 3.06
N GLU A 596 -68.06 -50.92 2.73
CA GLU A 596 -67.36 -49.97 1.84
C GLU A 596 -67.42 -48.49 2.29
N ASN A 597 -67.82 -48.24 3.54
CA ASN A 597 -67.92 -46.89 4.10
C ASN A 597 -66.58 -46.42 4.69
N VAL A 598 -66.28 -45.14 4.51
CA VAL A 598 -65.21 -44.45 5.24
C VAL A 598 -65.67 -44.29 6.69
N ILE A 599 -65.00 -44.98 7.60
CA ILE A 599 -65.29 -44.99 9.05
C ILE A 599 -64.41 -43.99 9.82
N GLY A 600 -63.38 -43.44 9.17
CA GLY A 600 -62.55 -42.36 9.70
C GLY A 600 -61.70 -41.72 8.59
N GLU A 601 -61.51 -40.41 8.67
CA GLU A 601 -60.61 -39.65 7.80
C GLU A 601 -59.69 -38.79 8.65
N LEU A 602 -58.40 -38.81 8.35
CA LEU A 602 -57.40 -37.95 8.99
C LEU A 602 -56.52 -37.31 7.93
N THR A 603 -56.27 -36.01 8.08
CA THR A 603 -55.31 -35.28 7.25
C THR A 603 -54.13 -34.84 8.12
N ILE A 604 -52.92 -35.26 7.75
CA ILE A 604 -51.68 -34.95 8.45
C ILE A 604 -50.82 -34.06 7.53
N PRO A 605 -50.57 -32.79 7.91
CA PRO A 605 -49.58 -31.98 7.22
C PRO A 605 -48.17 -32.44 7.62
N TYR A 606 -47.32 -32.67 6.61
CA TYR A 606 -45.93 -33.07 6.76
C TYR A 606 -45.01 -32.16 5.95
N ARG A 607 -43.87 -31.78 6.53
CA ARG A 607 -42.84 -30.99 5.86
C ARG A 607 -41.54 -31.77 5.84
N LYS A 608 -40.80 -31.70 4.74
CA LYS A 608 -39.44 -32.27 4.60
C LYS A 608 -38.51 -31.20 4.07
N VAL A 609 -37.37 -30.98 4.73
CA VAL A 609 -36.35 -30.06 4.20
C VAL A 609 -35.86 -30.53 2.82
N LYS A 610 -35.70 -29.60 1.87
CA LYS A 610 -35.00 -29.79 0.59
C LYS A 610 -33.53 -30.20 0.79
N GLU A 611 -32.85 -30.63 -0.28
CA GLU A 611 -31.40 -30.88 -0.21
C GLU A 611 -30.61 -29.56 -0.21
N PRO A 612 -29.46 -29.47 0.47
CA PRO A 612 -28.62 -28.27 0.41
C PRO A 612 -28.09 -28.06 -1.02
N ALA A 613 -28.26 -26.86 -1.55
CA ALA A 613 -27.59 -26.45 -2.77
C ALA A 613 -26.07 -26.40 -2.51
N MET A 614 -25.28 -26.99 -3.40
CA MET A 614 -23.84 -26.76 -3.41
C MET A 614 -23.58 -25.32 -3.85
N ASN A 615 -22.78 -24.58 -3.06
CA ASN A 615 -22.38 -23.21 -3.38
C ASN A 615 -23.58 -22.26 -3.67
N PRO A 616 -24.48 -22.05 -2.68
CA PRO A 616 -25.69 -21.25 -2.83
C PRO A 616 -25.42 -19.77 -3.16
N LEU A 617 -24.20 -19.29 -2.91
CA LEU A 617 -23.77 -17.92 -3.17
C LEU A 617 -23.20 -17.73 -4.58
N ASP A 618 -23.13 -18.78 -5.39
CA ASP A 618 -22.56 -18.75 -6.75
C ASP A 618 -21.13 -18.15 -6.72
N ILE A 619 -20.31 -18.65 -5.81
CA ILE A 619 -18.90 -18.27 -5.66
C ILE A 619 -18.07 -19.13 -6.62
N GLU A 620 -17.31 -18.50 -7.51
CA GLU A 620 -16.52 -19.20 -8.52
C GLU A 620 -15.15 -19.63 -7.99
N ALA A 621 -14.60 -18.89 -7.02
CA ALA A 621 -13.30 -19.15 -6.41
C ALA A 621 -13.16 -18.50 -5.03
N LEU A 622 -12.16 -18.92 -4.27
CA LEU A 622 -11.86 -18.42 -2.94
C LEU A 622 -10.52 -17.68 -2.92
N TYR A 623 -10.50 -16.50 -2.30
CA TYR A 623 -9.27 -15.78 -1.96
C TYR A 623 -8.94 -15.99 -0.48
N ILE A 624 -7.80 -16.61 -0.20
CA ILE A 624 -7.38 -17.02 1.15
C ILE A 624 -5.97 -16.49 1.43
N PRO A 625 -5.80 -15.21 1.81
CA PRO A 625 -4.51 -14.63 2.13
C PRO A 625 -4.07 -15.02 3.55
N ALA A 626 -3.73 -16.29 3.72
CA ALA A 626 -3.28 -16.86 4.98
C ALA A 626 -1.84 -17.38 4.89
N PRO A 627 -1.12 -17.48 6.02
CA PRO A 627 0.14 -18.21 6.10
C PRO A 627 -0.02 -19.68 5.69
N ASP A 628 1.10 -20.30 5.29
CA ASP A 628 1.16 -21.70 4.84
C ASP A 628 0.52 -22.68 5.83
N ASN A 629 0.86 -22.59 7.11
CA ASN A 629 0.31 -23.47 8.15
C ASN A 629 -1.21 -23.35 8.35
N LYS A 630 -1.84 -22.24 7.94
CA LYS A 630 -3.29 -22.04 8.02
C LYS A 630 -3.99 -22.46 6.75
N ILE A 631 -3.45 -22.14 5.58
CA ILE A 631 -4.10 -22.50 4.32
C ILE A 631 -4.20 -24.01 4.13
N ILE A 632 -3.21 -24.78 4.60
CA ILE A 632 -3.22 -26.24 4.56
C ILE A 632 -4.47 -26.77 5.29
N LEU A 633 -4.70 -26.29 6.53
CA LEU A 633 -5.85 -26.69 7.34
C LEU A 633 -7.19 -26.26 6.72
N ILE A 634 -7.24 -25.04 6.17
CA ILE A 634 -8.44 -24.53 5.51
C ILE A 634 -8.77 -25.37 4.27
N LYS A 635 -7.76 -25.71 3.44
CA LYS A 635 -7.95 -26.48 2.21
C LYS A 635 -8.48 -27.90 2.48
N ASP A 636 -8.00 -28.56 3.54
CA ASP A 636 -8.50 -29.87 3.95
C ASP A 636 -9.96 -29.80 4.42
N GLN A 637 -10.33 -28.75 5.16
CA GLN A 637 -11.70 -28.56 5.64
C GLN A 637 -12.66 -28.13 4.53
N LEU A 638 -12.21 -27.36 3.52
CA LEU A 638 -13.01 -27.03 2.34
C LEU A 638 -13.49 -28.30 1.62
N LYS A 639 -12.61 -29.31 1.48
CA LYS A 639 -12.98 -30.63 0.93
C LYS A 639 -13.99 -31.35 1.81
N PHE A 640 -13.83 -31.28 3.14
CA PHE A 640 -14.73 -31.94 4.09
C PHE A 640 -16.16 -31.37 4.06
N TYR A 641 -16.33 -30.06 3.82
CA TYR A 641 -17.63 -29.39 3.75
C TYR A 641 -18.18 -29.25 2.32
N ASP A 642 -17.73 -30.09 1.38
CA ASP A 642 -18.15 -30.09 -0.03
C ASP A 642 -18.03 -28.71 -0.72
N PHE A 643 -16.98 -27.95 -0.37
CA PHE A 643 -16.74 -26.58 -0.84
C PHE A 643 -15.35 -26.41 -1.46
N ASP A 644 -14.92 -27.39 -2.27
CA ASP A 644 -13.58 -27.48 -2.87
C ASP A 644 -13.41 -26.60 -4.13
N LEU A 645 -13.68 -25.30 -4.00
CA LEU A 645 -13.52 -24.32 -5.08
C LEU A 645 -12.03 -24.02 -5.38
N PRO A 646 -11.70 -23.45 -6.57
CA PRO A 646 -10.37 -22.93 -6.87
C PRO A 646 -9.91 -21.92 -5.81
N VAL A 647 -8.66 -22.04 -5.34
CA VAL A 647 -8.13 -21.21 -4.25
C VAL A 647 -6.97 -20.33 -4.75
N PHE A 648 -7.07 -19.05 -4.43
CA PHE A 648 -6.05 -18.04 -4.63
C PHE A 648 -5.47 -17.61 -3.28
N GLY A 649 -4.18 -17.88 -3.05
CA GLY A 649 -3.48 -17.62 -1.79
C GLY A 649 -2.70 -16.30 -1.77
N SER A 650 -1.77 -16.21 -0.83
CA SER A 650 -0.82 -15.09 -0.71
C SER A 650 0.61 -15.51 -1.02
N SER A 651 1.51 -14.54 -1.12
CA SER A 651 2.95 -14.76 -1.30
C SER A 651 3.62 -15.56 -0.17
N ALA A 652 2.96 -15.70 0.99
CA ALA A 652 3.41 -16.57 2.08
C ALA A 652 3.57 -18.04 1.65
N LEU A 653 2.92 -18.45 0.55
CA LEU A 653 3.04 -19.80 -0.02
C LEU A 653 4.32 -20.01 -0.84
N SER A 654 5.16 -18.99 -0.98
CA SER A 654 6.47 -19.12 -1.63
C SER A 654 7.50 -19.88 -0.75
N SER A 655 7.13 -20.29 0.46
CA SER A 655 8.00 -21.02 1.39
C SER A 655 8.26 -22.45 0.92
N GLY A 656 9.44 -23.00 1.22
CA GLY A 656 9.72 -24.42 0.96
C GLY A 656 8.87 -25.38 1.81
N TYR A 657 8.32 -24.90 2.93
CA TYR A 657 7.49 -25.71 3.85
C TYR A 657 6.23 -26.23 3.16
N ILE A 658 5.64 -25.45 2.25
CA ILE A 658 4.43 -25.84 1.52
C ILE A 658 4.65 -27.11 0.67
N LEU A 659 5.89 -27.38 0.26
CA LEU A 659 6.23 -28.55 -0.58
C LEU A 659 6.09 -29.88 0.17
N SER A 660 6.11 -29.86 1.51
CA SER A 660 5.85 -31.05 2.33
C SER A 660 4.37 -31.45 2.34
N PHE A 661 3.47 -30.59 1.84
CA PHE A 661 2.02 -30.77 1.87
C PHE A 661 1.40 -30.70 0.46
N LEU A 662 2.20 -30.97 -0.58
CA LEU A 662 1.77 -30.85 -1.99
C LEU A 662 0.44 -31.57 -2.28
N GLU A 663 0.19 -32.74 -1.69
CA GLU A 663 -1.05 -33.49 -1.94
C GLU A 663 -2.30 -32.74 -1.49
N ASN A 664 -2.20 -31.93 -0.44
CA ASN A 664 -3.34 -31.22 0.14
C ASN A 664 -3.56 -29.87 -0.55
N VAL A 665 -2.48 -29.19 -0.95
CA VAL A 665 -2.48 -27.81 -1.47
C VAL A 665 -2.27 -27.72 -2.99
N GLU A 666 -2.30 -28.84 -3.70
CA GLU A 666 -2.21 -28.87 -5.17
C GLU A 666 -3.30 -27.99 -5.81
N GLY A 667 -2.90 -27.25 -6.84
CA GLY A 667 -3.77 -26.35 -7.59
C GLY A 667 -3.93 -24.95 -7.00
N ILE A 668 -3.46 -24.67 -5.78
CA ILE A 668 -3.50 -23.32 -5.20
C ILE A 668 -2.65 -22.36 -6.04
N VAL A 669 -3.21 -21.21 -6.39
CA VAL A 669 -2.54 -20.16 -7.17
C VAL A 669 -2.15 -19.00 -6.26
N TYR A 670 -0.94 -18.46 -6.37
CA TYR A 670 -0.45 -17.38 -5.51
C TYR A 670 0.55 -16.46 -6.21
N PRO A 671 0.68 -15.19 -5.79
CA PRO A 671 1.68 -14.28 -6.32
C PRO A 671 3.04 -14.49 -5.64
N ALA A 672 4.13 -14.39 -6.38
CA ALA A 672 5.51 -14.43 -5.91
C ALA A 672 6.34 -13.29 -6.52
N ASP A 673 7.36 -12.83 -5.80
CA ASP A 673 8.17 -11.67 -6.21
C ASP A 673 9.46 -12.09 -6.94
N PHE A 674 9.77 -13.39 -6.95
CA PHE A 674 10.96 -13.96 -7.56
C PHE A 674 10.66 -15.36 -8.13
N PHE A 675 11.11 -15.60 -9.36
CA PHE A 675 11.00 -16.90 -10.02
C PHE A 675 12.38 -17.34 -10.53
N PRO A 676 13.00 -18.37 -9.90
CA PRO A 676 14.32 -18.86 -10.33
C PRO A 676 14.35 -19.45 -11.74
N GLY A 677 13.20 -19.83 -12.31
CA GLY A 677 13.13 -20.34 -13.69
C GLY A 677 12.94 -19.25 -14.74
N SER A 678 13.13 -17.97 -14.40
CA SER A 678 12.99 -16.85 -15.34
C SER A 678 14.05 -16.89 -16.44
N ASP A 679 13.64 -16.56 -17.67
CA ASP A 679 14.54 -16.42 -18.82
C ASP A 679 15.30 -15.08 -18.82
N ASN A 680 15.09 -14.21 -17.82
CA ASN A 680 15.82 -12.96 -17.68
C ASN A 680 17.33 -13.24 -17.50
N GLU A 681 18.15 -12.67 -18.39
CA GLU A 681 19.60 -12.85 -18.40
C GLU A 681 20.24 -12.54 -17.04
N ALA A 682 19.83 -11.45 -16.38
CA ALA A 682 20.35 -11.08 -15.06
C ALA A 682 20.00 -12.11 -13.98
N THR A 683 18.78 -12.67 -14.04
CA THR A 683 18.35 -13.76 -13.14
C THR A 683 19.16 -15.03 -13.38
N VAL A 684 19.35 -15.43 -14.64
CA VAL A 684 20.12 -16.63 -15.01
C VAL A 684 21.58 -16.50 -14.56
N SER A 685 22.22 -15.36 -14.83
CA SER A 685 23.60 -15.09 -14.41
C SER A 685 23.75 -15.14 -12.89
N PHE A 686 22.84 -14.49 -12.16
CA PHE A 686 22.84 -14.53 -10.69
C PHE A 686 22.69 -15.96 -10.15
N ILE A 687 21.76 -16.74 -10.69
CA ILE A 687 21.54 -18.13 -10.23
C ILE A 687 22.78 -18.99 -10.44
N SER A 688 23.45 -18.84 -11.59
CA SER A 688 24.72 -19.55 -11.86
C SER A 688 25.78 -19.14 -10.85
N ALA A 689 26.06 -17.83 -10.74
CA ALA A 689 27.11 -17.31 -9.85
C ALA A 689 26.85 -17.67 -8.37
N PHE A 690 25.60 -17.63 -7.94
CA PHE A 690 25.21 -18.00 -6.58
C PHE A 690 25.40 -19.49 -6.30
N ARG A 691 25.04 -20.36 -7.25
CA ARG A 691 25.27 -21.81 -7.13
C ARG A 691 26.75 -22.14 -7.14
N ASP A 692 27.53 -21.51 -7.99
CA ASP A 692 28.98 -21.72 -8.08
C ASP A 692 29.69 -21.31 -6.77
N LYS A 693 29.25 -20.21 -6.15
CA LYS A 693 29.85 -19.70 -4.91
C LYS A 693 29.40 -20.42 -3.64
N TYR A 694 28.11 -20.79 -3.56
CA TYR A 694 27.50 -21.28 -2.31
C TYR A 694 26.99 -22.72 -2.36
N ALA A 695 27.12 -23.41 -3.51
CA ALA A 695 26.68 -24.79 -3.71
C ALA A 695 25.21 -25.05 -3.33
N ARG A 696 24.36 -24.02 -3.41
CA ARG A 696 22.93 -24.08 -3.11
C ARG A 696 22.14 -23.18 -4.05
N ALA A 697 20.85 -23.47 -4.25
CA ALA A 697 19.97 -22.58 -5.01
C ALA A 697 19.73 -21.27 -4.24
N PRO A 698 19.67 -20.11 -4.93
CA PRO A 698 19.27 -18.87 -4.30
C PRO A 698 17.78 -18.89 -3.95
N ASP A 699 17.43 -18.07 -2.96
CA ASP A 699 16.06 -17.74 -2.58
C ASP A 699 15.73 -16.28 -2.96
N MET A 700 14.50 -15.85 -2.67
CA MET A 700 14.08 -14.47 -2.91
C MET A 700 14.90 -13.46 -2.10
N LEU A 701 15.29 -13.82 -0.88
CA LEU A 701 16.01 -12.91 0.03
C LEU A 701 17.40 -12.57 -0.51
N SER A 702 18.14 -13.60 -0.93
CA SER A 702 19.44 -13.46 -1.56
C SER A 702 19.36 -12.74 -2.91
N ALA A 703 18.33 -13.00 -3.73
CA ALA A 703 18.10 -12.29 -4.99
C ALA A 703 17.84 -10.78 -4.78
N ASN A 704 16.92 -10.43 -3.87
CA ASN A 704 16.65 -9.02 -3.55
C ASN A 704 17.89 -8.33 -2.97
N SER A 705 18.66 -9.02 -2.14
CA SER A 705 19.82 -8.43 -1.49
C SER A 705 21.01 -8.27 -2.43
N TYR A 706 21.17 -9.20 -3.38
CA TYR A 706 22.09 -9.06 -4.51
C TYR A 706 21.73 -7.82 -5.33
N ASP A 707 20.46 -7.66 -5.70
CA ASP A 707 20.00 -6.48 -6.44
C ASP A 707 20.18 -5.18 -5.69
N ALA A 708 19.90 -5.19 -4.39
CA ALA A 708 20.07 -4.01 -3.57
C ALA A 708 21.53 -3.55 -3.58
N MET A 709 22.46 -4.49 -3.37
CA MET A 709 23.89 -4.19 -3.40
C MET A 709 24.39 -3.82 -4.80
N SER A 710 23.97 -4.52 -5.85
CA SER A 710 24.32 -4.21 -7.24
C SER A 710 23.84 -2.82 -7.67
N LEU A 711 22.68 -2.39 -7.18
CA LEU A 711 22.19 -1.03 -7.43
C LEU A 711 23.01 0.01 -6.66
N VAL A 712 23.36 -0.26 -5.40
CA VAL A 712 24.21 0.62 -4.58
C VAL A 712 25.59 0.79 -5.24
N THR A 713 26.23 -0.29 -5.67
CA THR A 713 27.54 -0.23 -6.33
C THR A 713 27.46 0.52 -7.67
N ARG A 714 26.38 0.35 -8.44
CA ARG A 714 26.11 1.13 -9.66
C ARG A 714 26.02 2.63 -9.39
N ILE A 715 25.36 3.04 -8.31
CA ILE A 715 25.29 4.45 -7.89
C ILE A 715 26.68 4.95 -7.45
N ILE A 716 27.46 4.14 -6.75
CA ILE A 716 28.83 4.50 -6.36
C ILE A 716 29.73 4.75 -7.58
N ARG A 717 29.59 3.94 -8.65
CA ARG A 717 30.31 4.13 -9.92
C ARG A 717 30.06 5.48 -10.60
N THR A 718 28.98 6.19 -10.27
CA THR A 718 28.73 7.52 -10.84
C THR A 718 29.58 8.62 -10.20
N GLY A 719 30.39 8.30 -9.18
CA GLY A 719 31.18 9.28 -8.43
C GLY A 719 30.36 10.06 -7.40
N VAL A 720 29.28 9.46 -6.90
CA VAL A 720 28.45 10.05 -5.82
C VAL A 720 29.31 10.40 -4.61
N ASP A 721 29.08 11.57 -4.03
CA ASP A 721 29.94 12.17 -3.01
C ASP A 721 29.20 12.55 -1.72
N SER A 722 27.87 12.52 -1.71
CA SER A 722 27.05 12.86 -0.55
C SER A 722 25.85 11.91 -0.40
N ARG A 723 25.36 11.76 0.83
CA ARG A 723 24.24 10.88 1.15
C ARG A 723 22.92 11.35 0.51
N GLU A 724 22.71 12.66 0.44
CA GLU A 724 21.55 13.24 -0.21
C GLU A 724 21.56 13.00 -1.73
N ASN A 725 22.73 13.13 -2.39
CA ASN A 725 22.90 12.76 -3.80
C ASN A 725 22.67 11.26 -4.01
N PHE A 726 23.20 10.41 -3.13
CA PHE A 726 22.98 8.96 -3.17
C PHE A 726 21.50 8.61 -3.13
N LYS A 727 20.76 9.16 -2.17
CA LYS A 727 19.31 8.98 -2.05
C LYS A 727 18.57 9.44 -3.30
N ASN A 728 18.95 10.59 -3.88
CA ASN A 728 18.31 11.11 -5.09
C ASN A 728 18.57 10.21 -6.31
N LEU A 729 19.78 9.67 -6.46
CA LEU A 729 20.12 8.70 -7.51
C LEU A 729 19.38 7.37 -7.32
N LEU A 730 19.26 6.90 -6.08
CA LEU A 730 18.47 5.71 -5.74
C LEU A 730 17.00 5.93 -6.11
N LYS A 731 16.40 7.04 -5.68
CA LYS A 731 15.03 7.44 -6.04
C LYS A 731 14.82 7.62 -7.54
N GLY A 732 15.84 8.04 -8.27
CA GLY A 732 15.83 8.21 -9.73
C GLY A 732 16.01 6.92 -10.52
N SER A 733 16.25 5.79 -9.87
CA SER A 733 16.48 4.52 -10.55
C SER A 733 15.19 4.01 -11.21
N ARG A 734 15.25 3.74 -12.52
CA ARG A 734 14.13 3.29 -13.35
C ARG A 734 14.56 2.09 -14.17
N ASN A 735 13.65 1.14 -14.35
CA ASN A 735 13.81 -0.07 -15.17
C ASN A 735 15.13 -0.81 -14.92
N TYR A 736 15.51 -0.96 -13.65
CA TYR A 736 16.68 -1.73 -13.28
C TYR A 736 16.37 -3.21 -13.51
N SER A 737 17.14 -3.88 -14.37
CA SER A 737 17.02 -5.33 -14.61
C SER A 737 18.01 -6.06 -13.72
N GLY A 738 17.49 -6.72 -12.69
CA GLY A 738 18.28 -7.41 -11.67
C GLY A 738 17.99 -8.91 -11.58
N ALA A 739 18.66 -9.55 -10.62
CA ALA A 739 18.47 -10.94 -10.24
C ALA A 739 17.01 -11.26 -9.89
N SER A 740 16.32 -10.38 -9.16
CA SER A 740 14.92 -10.52 -8.76
C SER A 740 13.92 -10.14 -9.86
N GLY A 741 14.40 -9.76 -11.05
CA GLY A 741 13.59 -9.25 -12.16
C GLY A 741 13.76 -7.75 -12.35
N MET A 742 12.92 -7.18 -13.22
CA MET A 742 12.93 -5.75 -13.52
C MET A 742 12.13 -4.97 -12.47
N PHE A 743 12.71 -3.90 -11.93
CA PHE A 743 12.00 -3.01 -11.00
C PHE A 743 12.39 -1.53 -11.13
N SER A 744 11.52 -0.67 -10.62
CA SER A 744 11.72 0.77 -10.42
C SER A 744 11.33 1.16 -8.99
N PHE A 745 11.60 2.39 -8.59
CA PHE A 745 11.02 2.98 -7.37
C PHE A 745 9.93 3.99 -7.69
N ASP A 746 8.88 3.99 -6.89
CA ASP A 746 7.86 5.03 -6.89
C ASP A 746 8.32 6.30 -6.13
N ALA A 747 7.39 7.22 -5.87
CA ALA A 747 7.70 8.46 -5.17
C ALA A 747 8.02 8.24 -3.67
N ASP A 748 7.59 7.12 -3.11
CA ASP A 748 7.63 6.76 -1.69
C ASP A 748 8.77 5.80 -1.36
N GLY A 749 9.53 5.36 -2.38
CA GLY A 749 10.66 4.44 -2.23
C GLY A 749 10.28 2.97 -2.32
N ASP A 750 9.04 2.66 -2.71
CA ASP A 750 8.55 1.30 -2.88
C ASP A 750 8.91 0.76 -4.27
N SER A 751 9.19 -0.55 -4.32
CA SER A 751 9.45 -1.25 -5.58
C SER A 751 8.17 -1.34 -6.42
N ILE A 752 8.23 -0.78 -7.63
CA ILE A 752 7.31 -1.10 -8.71
C ILE A 752 7.95 -2.24 -9.50
N ARG A 753 7.32 -3.41 -9.51
CA ARG A 753 7.89 -4.62 -10.14
C ARG A 753 6.85 -5.51 -10.79
N ASP A 754 7.34 -6.45 -11.58
CA ASP A 754 6.52 -7.52 -12.12
C ASP A 754 6.40 -8.65 -11.09
N TYR A 755 5.21 -9.25 -10.98
CA TYR A 755 4.92 -10.35 -10.06
C TYR A 755 4.67 -11.63 -10.84
N TYR A 756 5.14 -12.75 -10.29
CA TYR A 756 5.00 -14.07 -10.88
C TYR A 756 3.81 -14.78 -10.25
N ILE A 757 2.80 -15.09 -11.04
CA ILE A 757 1.65 -15.89 -10.59
C ILE A 757 2.03 -17.36 -10.72
N MET A 758 2.11 -18.03 -9.58
CA MET A 758 2.56 -19.41 -9.44
C MET A 758 1.37 -20.31 -9.12
N ARG A 759 1.44 -21.58 -9.54
CA ARG A 759 0.53 -22.64 -9.12
C ARG A 759 1.31 -23.74 -8.42
N ILE A 760 0.80 -24.21 -7.29
CA ILE A 760 1.36 -25.38 -6.62
C ILE A 760 1.00 -26.63 -7.42
N GLU A 761 2.01 -27.32 -7.94
CA GLU A 761 1.88 -28.56 -8.70
C GLU A 761 3.04 -29.51 -8.38
N ARG A 762 2.94 -30.79 -8.77
CA ARG A 762 4.09 -31.71 -8.71
C ARG A 762 5.02 -31.50 -9.91
N PRO A 763 6.36 -31.49 -9.75
CA PRO A 763 7.13 -31.72 -8.51
C PRO A 763 7.38 -30.44 -7.67
N GLY A 764 6.89 -29.28 -8.09
CA GLY A 764 7.03 -28.01 -7.38
C GLY A 764 6.28 -26.87 -8.08
N PRO A 765 6.38 -25.63 -7.58
CA PRO A 765 5.61 -24.51 -8.09
C PRO A 765 5.88 -24.24 -9.57
N LYS A 766 4.81 -24.06 -10.35
CA LYS A 766 4.86 -23.77 -11.77
C LYS A 766 4.45 -22.32 -12.04
N LEU A 767 5.21 -21.62 -12.88
CA LEU A 767 4.84 -20.30 -13.36
C LEU A 767 3.61 -20.41 -14.29
N LEU A 768 2.56 -19.65 -13.99
CA LEU A 768 1.41 -19.47 -14.86
C LEU A 768 1.56 -18.21 -15.71
N LYS A 769 1.94 -17.10 -15.09
CA LYS A 769 1.97 -15.79 -15.76
C LYS A 769 2.86 -14.80 -15.01
N GLU A 770 3.60 -13.99 -15.75
CA GLU A 770 4.18 -12.75 -15.24
C GLU A 770 3.18 -11.59 -15.42
N VAL A 771 2.89 -10.88 -14.34
CA VAL A 771 1.88 -9.80 -14.29
C VAL A 771 2.54 -8.50 -13.86
N ARG A 772 2.41 -7.48 -14.71
CA ARG A 772 2.91 -6.14 -14.42
C ARG A 772 2.06 -5.44 -13.39
N GLU A 773 2.70 -4.77 -12.44
CA GLU A 773 2.02 -3.98 -11.39
C GLU A 773 1.27 -2.77 -11.98
N ASN A 774 1.84 -2.11 -12.99
CA ASN A 774 1.28 -0.93 -13.65
C ASN A 774 0.18 -1.26 -14.66
#